data_AF-A0AAV9UJU7-F1
#
_entry.id   AF-A0AAV9UJU7-F1
#
_cell.length_a   1.000
_cell.length_b   1.000
_cell.length_c   1.000
_cell.angle_alpha   90.00
_cell.angle_beta   90.00
_cell.angle_gamma   90.00
#
_symmetry.space_group_name_H-M   'P 1'
#
loop_
_entity.id
_entity.type
_entity.pdbx_description
1 polymer ?
#
loop_
_entity_poly.entity_id
_entity_poly.type
_entity_poly.pdbx_seq_one_letter_code
_entity_poly.pdbx_strand_id
1 'polypeptide(L)'
;MALVWSSALHLSPSTPPQTLTGDKLLLPQTALESLLSAAATAASQAAANQQTPAYDPASWDAPPRRNDSHQQQQQLPHPLTFRVTSLVTGRAAYAGIREFSADEGQVVLSNFLRESLALPIGTSTSSSNGSSPKPQEGDQDEDDVVEGPNGTRLKVEAVAIPKGTFARLRPLDAGYEEDWKPILENHLQKNFTTLAVNNILAIPRLSHQPGKDFKFLIDQVKPEGAEAICIVDTDLEVDIEPLNEEQAKESLRQRELRRHAESSSGGQINLDGPKEGTISDGNIVRFNLRSWDRSKPISISVPEEPVDILVSTDTMQGYPKLEEWTWARFDGSNPIVIPPDDLSIKTAKEVRISLQVYEQTLIDSNSKKPMPHPTKFLLSITQKTDQDSDEDEEMADAAATADSETCSNCKRSIPKRSMMLHQNFCFRNNILCRHGCGQVFKRGTELDHWHCTECKAFGLNTPEHDTYNKHMDIAHTARRCASCDYSAGSLSELAAHKTTTCAHKLILCRFCHLVVPQEEDTNFTAAITGLSPHETSCGGRTTNCHICERIVQLKNMEVHLKNHDLQRKSQLLPKICRNVNCTRTRTNDNQQIGLCSVCFGPLYSSQYDPTNQALARRAELRYLTQLLKGCGKPWCLNEMCKTGRVNRKPSLPVIPSKEATVLVKSLVTKEGLLGGYTSHPLHFCVDETISKRKHLAEMLSLTEDSRGSGGWAIEWCTKAVESVALEATDELDTVNKAREWLEKFGVKRDE
;
A
#
# COMPACT_ATOMS: atom_id res chain seq x y z
N MET A 1 14.98 22.01 -26.94
CA MET A 1 15.91 21.55 -28.00
C MET A 1 16.09 20.06 -27.84
N ALA A 2 15.94 19.29 -28.93
CA ALA A 2 16.04 17.83 -28.88
C ALA A 2 17.51 17.40 -28.98
N LEU A 3 17.90 16.40 -28.18
CA LEU A 3 19.18 15.72 -28.29
C LEU A 3 19.26 15.03 -29.67
N VAL A 4 20.25 15.38 -30.50
CA VAL A 4 20.44 14.78 -31.82
C VAL A 4 21.63 13.82 -31.76
N TRP A 5 21.36 12.53 -31.80
CA TRP A 5 22.39 11.48 -31.85
C TRP A 5 21.91 10.34 -32.75
N SER A 6 22.81 9.76 -33.54
CA SER A 6 22.51 8.58 -34.36
C SER A 6 23.73 7.69 -34.51
N SER A 7 23.55 6.37 -34.43
CA SER A 7 24.61 5.38 -34.66
C SER A 7 24.07 4.18 -35.46
N ALA A 8 24.93 3.55 -36.26
CA ALA A 8 24.63 2.32 -36.97
C ALA A 8 25.29 1.14 -36.27
N LEU A 9 24.50 0.22 -35.74
CA LEU A 9 24.93 -0.92 -34.93
C LEU A 9 24.50 -2.24 -35.58
N HIS A 10 25.21 -3.32 -35.30
CA HIS A 10 24.83 -4.67 -35.73
C HIS A 10 23.91 -5.32 -34.69
N LEU A 11 22.87 -6.03 -35.14
CA LEU A 11 22.07 -6.86 -34.24
C LEU A 11 22.94 -7.96 -33.65
N SER A 12 22.94 -8.11 -32.32
CA SER A 12 23.68 -9.19 -31.67
C SER A 12 23.16 -10.56 -32.12
N PRO A 13 24.04 -11.52 -32.46
CA PRO A 13 23.65 -12.88 -32.83
C PRO A 13 23.16 -13.70 -31.62
N SER A 14 23.41 -13.22 -30.40
CA SER A 14 22.96 -13.86 -29.17
C SER A 14 21.43 -13.77 -28.98
N THR A 15 20.85 -14.80 -28.36
CA THR A 15 19.47 -14.75 -27.88
C THR A 15 19.35 -13.67 -26.80
N PRO A 16 18.32 -12.80 -26.88
CA PRO A 16 18.17 -11.74 -25.88
C PRO A 16 17.94 -12.35 -24.49
N PRO A 17 18.49 -11.75 -23.43
CA PRO A 17 18.29 -12.25 -22.08
C PRO A 17 16.79 -12.20 -21.72
N GLN A 18 16.29 -13.20 -20.98
CA GLN A 18 14.89 -13.27 -20.55
C GLN A 18 14.42 -12.03 -19.79
N THR A 19 15.36 -11.29 -19.20
CA THR A 19 15.10 -10.05 -18.49
C THR A 19 14.65 -8.93 -19.45
N LEU A 20 15.06 -8.94 -20.73
CA LEU A 20 14.80 -7.89 -21.72
C LEU A 20 13.40 -8.04 -22.35
N THR A 21 12.39 -7.48 -21.67
CA THR A 21 10.97 -7.52 -22.05
C THR A 21 10.48 -6.17 -22.61
N GLY A 22 9.39 -6.20 -23.38
CA GLY A 22 8.72 -5.01 -23.93
C GLY A 22 9.54 -4.22 -24.95
N ASP A 23 9.50 -2.89 -24.91
CA ASP A 23 10.18 -2.01 -25.88
C ASP A 23 11.62 -1.65 -25.49
N LYS A 24 12.25 -2.46 -24.63
CA LYS A 24 13.58 -2.19 -24.08
C LYS A 24 14.71 -2.72 -24.98
N LEU A 25 15.80 -1.96 -25.06
CA LEU A 25 17.01 -2.32 -25.78
C LEU A 25 18.28 -2.14 -24.93
N LEU A 26 19.38 -2.80 -25.32
CA LEU A 26 20.72 -2.63 -24.73
C LEU A 26 21.67 -1.98 -25.75
N LEU A 27 22.40 -0.95 -25.31
CA LEU A 27 23.41 -0.26 -26.12
C LEU A 27 24.82 -0.50 -25.58
N PRO A 28 25.88 -0.28 -26.38
CA PRO A 28 27.25 -0.35 -25.91
C PRO A 28 27.62 0.89 -25.09
N GLN A 29 28.63 0.77 -24.23
CA GLN A 29 29.13 1.89 -23.42
C GLN A 29 29.60 3.07 -24.28
N THR A 30 30.17 2.80 -25.46
CA THR A 30 30.58 3.83 -26.43
C THR A 30 29.40 4.70 -26.91
N ALA A 31 28.18 4.17 -26.92
CA ALA A 31 26.99 4.96 -27.24
C ALA A 31 26.65 5.95 -26.12
N LEU A 32 26.85 5.58 -24.84
CA LEU A 32 26.63 6.49 -23.70
C LEU A 32 27.60 7.67 -23.73
N GLU A 33 28.89 7.41 -23.97
CA GLU A 33 29.91 8.45 -24.08
C GLU A 33 29.60 9.43 -25.21
N SER A 34 29.19 8.88 -26.36
CA SER A 34 28.77 9.68 -27.51
C SER A 34 27.52 10.53 -27.20
N LEU A 35 26.52 9.96 -26.52
CA LEU A 35 25.32 10.70 -26.08
C LEU A 35 25.65 11.84 -25.10
N LEU A 36 26.53 11.60 -24.12
CA LEU A 36 26.98 12.63 -23.19
C LEU A 36 27.72 13.77 -23.89
N SER A 37 28.58 13.44 -24.87
CA SER A 37 29.28 14.42 -25.69
C SER A 37 28.31 15.27 -26.55
N ALA A 38 27.27 14.63 -27.11
CA ALA A 38 26.24 15.30 -27.89
C ALA A 38 25.39 16.24 -27.02
N ALA A 39 25.05 15.79 -25.80
CA ALA A 39 24.33 16.59 -24.81
C ALA A 39 25.14 17.83 -24.35
N ALA A 40 26.43 17.65 -24.06
CA ALA A 40 27.31 18.76 -23.70
C ALA A 40 27.44 19.81 -24.82
N THR A 41 27.48 19.34 -26.08
CA THR A 41 27.52 20.21 -27.26
C THR A 41 26.21 21.00 -27.41
N ALA A 42 25.06 20.34 -27.26
CA ALA A 42 23.74 20.99 -27.31
C ALA A 42 23.54 22.02 -26.19
N ALA A 43 24.00 21.72 -24.97
CA ALA A 43 23.96 22.65 -23.85
C ALA A 43 24.85 23.89 -24.10
N SER A 44 26.03 23.69 -24.67
CA SER A 44 26.95 24.78 -25.02
C SER A 44 26.35 25.72 -26.09
N GLN A 45 25.66 25.15 -27.09
CA GLN A 45 24.96 25.94 -28.12
C GLN A 45 23.75 26.71 -27.56
N ALA A 46 23.01 26.13 -26.60
CA ALA A 46 21.89 26.80 -25.94
C ALA A 46 22.37 28.00 -25.10
N ALA A 47 23.52 27.88 -24.42
CA ALA A 47 24.13 28.97 -23.67
C ALA A 47 24.61 30.12 -24.58
N ALA A 48 25.11 29.81 -25.79
CA ALA A 48 25.58 30.82 -26.74
C ALA A 48 24.44 31.64 -27.39
N ASN A 49 23.21 31.08 -27.46
CA ASN A 49 22.05 31.74 -28.06
C ASN A 49 21.25 32.64 -27.08
N GLN A 50 21.60 32.68 -25.80
CA GLN A 50 21.03 33.66 -24.86
C GLN A 50 21.82 34.97 -24.98
N GLN A 51 21.27 35.92 -25.75
CA GLN A 51 21.77 37.30 -25.79
C GLN A 51 21.71 37.90 -24.38
N THR A 52 22.87 38.05 -23.73
CA THR A 52 22.99 38.81 -22.48
C THR A 52 22.74 40.29 -22.76
N PRO A 53 21.86 40.99 -22.03
CA PRO A 53 21.77 42.44 -22.13
C PRO A 53 23.10 43.09 -21.68
N ALA A 54 23.47 44.17 -22.34
CA ALA A 54 24.74 44.87 -22.15
C ALA A 54 24.98 45.27 -20.68
N TYR A 55 26.18 44.96 -20.19
CA TYR A 55 26.66 45.23 -18.84
C TYR A 55 26.91 46.74 -18.62
N ASP A 56 26.25 47.33 -17.63
CA ASP A 56 26.48 48.70 -17.14
C ASP A 56 27.50 48.66 -15.96
N PRO A 57 28.67 49.33 -16.03
CA PRO A 57 29.74 49.19 -15.04
C PRO A 57 29.48 49.83 -13.66
N ALA A 58 28.32 50.41 -13.39
CA ALA A 58 28.08 51.26 -12.21
C ALA A 58 27.14 50.66 -11.12
N SER A 59 26.71 49.40 -11.22
CA SER A 59 25.84 48.77 -10.21
C SER A 59 26.63 47.89 -9.23
N TRP A 60 26.49 48.15 -7.93
CA TRP A 60 27.16 47.41 -6.84
C TRP A 60 26.37 46.22 -6.29
N ASP A 61 25.23 45.87 -6.88
CA ASP A 61 24.46 44.69 -6.49
C ASP A 61 24.72 43.53 -7.46
N ALA A 62 25.67 42.67 -7.12
CA ALA A 62 25.86 41.37 -7.77
C ALA A 62 25.68 40.23 -6.75
N PRO A 63 24.74 39.29 -6.97
CA PRO A 63 24.64 38.11 -6.13
C PRO A 63 25.82 37.16 -6.42
N PRO A 64 26.26 36.36 -5.43
CA PRO A 64 27.37 35.44 -5.62
C PRO A 64 26.98 34.36 -6.64
N ARG A 65 27.71 34.28 -7.76
CA ARG A 65 27.63 33.13 -8.67
C ARG A 65 28.09 31.87 -7.93
N ARG A 66 27.15 31.06 -7.47
CA ARG A 66 27.42 29.67 -7.07
C ARG A 66 27.85 28.87 -8.31
N ASN A 67 28.92 28.11 -8.16
CA ASN A 67 29.43 27.13 -9.12
C ASN A 67 28.51 25.89 -9.23
N ASP A 68 27.20 26.08 -9.50
CA ASP A 68 26.27 24.97 -9.80
C ASP A 68 26.35 24.53 -11.28
N SER A 69 27.18 25.18 -12.09
CA SER A 69 27.30 24.91 -13.52
C SER A 69 27.96 23.57 -13.88
N HIS A 70 28.68 22.92 -12.96
CA HIS A 70 29.31 21.63 -13.24
C HIS A 70 28.33 20.44 -13.16
N GLN A 71 27.25 20.52 -12.38
CA GLN A 71 26.26 19.41 -12.28
C GLN A 71 25.19 19.46 -13.38
N GLN A 72 24.84 20.65 -13.88
CA GLN A 72 23.87 20.78 -14.97
C GLN A 72 24.41 20.38 -16.35
N GLN A 73 25.74 20.37 -16.54
CA GLN A 73 26.35 20.08 -17.85
C GLN A 73 26.36 18.59 -18.25
N GLN A 74 25.98 17.67 -17.36
CA GLN A 74 26.06 16.21 -17.60
C GLN A 74 24.73 15.46 -17.46
N GLN A 75 23.60 16.14 -17.29
CA GLN A 75 22.31 15.47 -17.17
C GLN A 75 21.69 15.21 -18.56
N LEU A 76 21.63 13.93 -18.94
CA LEU A 76 20.85 13.48 -20.09
C LEU A 76 19.35 13.67 -19.82
N PRO A 77 18.54 13.96 -20.86
CA PRO A 77 17.10 14.07 -20.70
C PRO A 77 16.51 12.72 -20.24
N HIS A 78 15.67 12.77 -19.21
CA HIS A 78 14.91 11.62 -18.73
C HIS A 78 13.46 11.72 -19.22
N PRO A 79 12.87 10.67 -19.83
CA PRO A 79 13.49 9.39 -20.25
C PRO A 79 14.24 9.48 -21.59
N LEU A 80 15.21 8.58 -21.79
CA LEU A 80 15.93 8.42 -23.06
C LEU A 80 15.16 7.47 -23.99
N THR A 81 14.71 7.99 -25.13
CA THR A 81 13.95 7.23 -26.13
C THR A 81 14.68 7.23 -27.47
N PHE A 82 14.58 6.10 -28.17
CA PHE A 82 15.30 5.84 -29.42
C PHE A 82 14.35 5.37 -30.52
N ARG A 83 14.61 5.82 -31.74
CA ARG A 83 14.03 5.29 -32.96
C ARG A 83 15.00 4.30 -33.58
N VAL A 84 14.61 3.04 -33.63
CA VAL A 84 15.40 1.96 -34.24
C VAL A 84 14.83 1.68 -35.63
N THR A 85 15.65 1.88 -36.66
CA THR A 85 15.27 1.61 -38.06
C THR A 85 16.09 0.45 -38.59
N SER A 86 15.42 -0.58 -39.08
CA SER A 86 16.09 -1.69 -39.77
C SER A 86 16.48 -1.27 -41.17
N LEU A 87 17.77 -1.37 -41.50
CA LEU A 87 18.26 -1.04 -42.85
C LEU A 87 17.88 -2.12 -43.87
N VAL A 88 17.45 -3.30 -43.42
CA VAL A 88 17.06 -4.42 -44.27
C VAL A 88 15.57 -4.38 -44.60
N THR A 89 14.72 -4.17 -43.58
CA THR A 89 13.25 -4.21 -43.74
C THR A 89 12.64 -2.83 -43.96
N GLY A 90 13.39 -1.75 -43.73
CA GLY A 90 12.91 -0.36 -43.81
C GLY A 90 11.89 0.02 -42.73
N ARG A 91 11.56 -0.89 -41.81
CA ARG A 91 10.64 -0.64 -40.70
C ARG A 91 11.35 0.11 -39.58
N ALA A 92 10.62 1.00 -38.92
CA ALA A 92 11.05 1.72 -37.74
C ALA A 92 10.22 1.30 -36.53
N ALA A 93 10.86 1.19 -35.37
CA ALA A 93 10.24 0.96 -34.08
C ALA A 93 10.79 1.97 -33.07
N TYR A 94 10.01 2.26 -32.04
CA TYR A 94 10.43 3.11 -30.92
C TYR A 94 10.73 2.24 -29.71
N ALA A 95 11.77 2.61 -28.99
CA ALA A 95 12.31 1.78 -27.92
C ALA A 95 12.98 2.62 -26.82
N GLY A 96 12.92 2.12 -25.59
CA GLY A 96 13.60 2.68 -24.43
C GLY A 96 14.92 1.99 -24.15
N ILE A 97 15.86 2.72 -23.55
CA ILE A 97 17.09 2.11 -23.04
C ILE A 97 16.83 1.43 -21.71
N ARG A 98 17.33 0.18 -21.57
CA ARG A 98 17.39 -0.48 -20.27
C ARG A 98 18.72 -0.18 -19.57
N GLU A 99 19.82 -0.45 -20.24
CA GLU A 99 21.19 -0.25 -19.73
C GLU A 99 22.20 -0.24 -20.89
N PHE A 100 23.43 0.20 -20.59
CA PHE A 100 24.54 0.29 -21.54
C PHE A 100 25.55 -0.85 -21.31
N SER A 101 25.13 -2.09 -21.59
CA SER A 101 25.91 -3.31 -21.32
C SER A 101 26.18 -4.17 -22.56
N ALA A 102 25.77 -3.73 -23.76
CA ALA A 102 25.99 -4.50 -24.98
C ALA A 102 27.46 -4.46 -25.44
N ASP A 103 27.89 -5.48 -26.18
CA ASP A 103 29.20 -5.51 -26.82
C ASP A 103 29.37 -4.34 -27.79
N GLU A 104 30.61 -3.85 -27.93
CA GLU A 104 30.93 -2.72 -28.78
C GLU A 104 30.48 -2.96 -30.24
N GLY A 105 29.80 -1.98 -30.82
CA GLY A 105 29.26 -2.07 -32.17
C GLY A 105 28.01 -2.94 -32.32
N GLN A 106 27.50 -3.54 -31.23
CA GLN A 106 26.29 -4.37 -31.24
C GLN A 106 25.12 -3.72 -30.50
N VAL A 107 23.89 -4.12 -30.86
CA VAL A 107 22.65 -3.78 -30.16
C VAL A 107 21.86 -5.04 -29.86
N VAL A 108 21.33 -5.16 -28.64
CA VAL A 108 20.43 -6.25 -28.25
C VAL A 108 19.01 -5.71 -28.19
N LEU A 109 18.12 -6.30 -28.99
CA LEU A 109 16.69 -5.98 -29.02
C LEU A 109 15.88 -7.09 -28.33
N SER A 110 14.83 -6.69 -27.61
CA SER A 110 13.81 -7.60 -27.09
C SER A 110 13.08 -8.36 -28.20
N ASN A 111 12.43 -9.48 -27.86
CA ASN A 111 11.62 -10.25 -28.83
C ASN A 111 10.49 -9.39 -29.43
N PHE A 112 9.85 -8.55 -28.63
CA PHE A 112 8.80 -7.62 -29.08
C PHE A 112 9.30 -6.63 -30.16
N LEU A 113 10.50 -6.07 -29.99
CA LEU A 113 11.08 -5.15 -30.98
C LEU A 113 11.52 -5.89 -32.25
N ARG A 114 12.03 -7.13 -32.11
CA ARG A 114 12.37 -7.98 -33.26
C ARG A 114 11.14 -8.30 -34.10
N GLU A 115 10.02 -8.65 -33.46
CA GLU A 115 8.73 -8.86 -34.14
C GLU A 115 8.24 -7.59 -34.85
N SER A 116 8.28 -6.44 -34.17
CA SER A 116 7.87 -5.15 -34.73
C SER A 116 8.70 -4.77 -35.98
N LEU A 117 10.01 -5.03 -35.95
CA LEU A 117 10.93 -4.78 -37.06
C LEU A 117 10.93 -5.89 -38.15
N ALA A 118 10.14 -6.95 -37.96
CA ALA A 118 10.10 -8.15 -38.82
C ALA A 118 11.46 -8.84 -38.98
N LEU A 119 12.21 -8.96 -37.88
CA LEU A 119 13.49 -9.65 -37.82
C LEU A 119 13.30 -11.11 -37.35
N PRO A 120 14.10 -12.07 -37.84
CA PRO A 120 13.99 -13.46 -37.43
C PRO A 120 14.28 -13.61 -35.93
N ILE A 121 13.38 -14.29 -35.21
CA ILE A 121 13.58 -14.70 -33.82
C ILE A 121 14.39 -16.00 -33.89
N GLY A 122 15.55 -16.04 -33.22
CA GLY A 122 16.40 -17.22 -33.17
C GLY A 122 15.75 -18.33 -32.33
N THR A 123 14.80 -19.06 -32.90
CA THR A 123 14.26 -20.31 -32.33
C THR A 123 14.98 -21.49 -32.96
N SER A 124 16.23 -21.74 -32.55
CA SER A 124 16.84 -23.05 -32.75
C SER A 124 16.22 -24.03 -31.74
N THR A 125 15.05 -24.59 -32.08
CA THR A 125 14.55 -25.81 -31.45
C THR A 125 15.48 -26.94 -31.85
N SER A 126 16.35 -27.34 -30.92
CA SER A 126 17.11 -28.59 -30.99
C SER A 126 16.16 -29.77 -30.93
N SER A 127 15.68 -30.21 -32.10
CA SER A 127 15.16 -31.57 -32.25
C SER A 127 16.35 -32.53 -32.11
N SER A 128 16.40 -33.16 -30.94
CA SER A 128 17.23 -34.32 -30.65
C SER A 128 17.02 -35.40 -31.71
N ASN A 129 18.04 -35.67 -32.51
CA ASN A 129 18.31 -37.01 -33.02
C ASN A 129 19.80 -37.28 -32.81
N GLY A 130 20.06 -38.12 -31.81
CA GLY A 130 21.40 -38.53 -31.44
C GLY A 130 22.04 -39.38 -32.53
N SER A 131 23.33 -39.14 -32.76
CA SER A 131 24.33 -40.12 -33.16
C SER A 131 25.69 -39.45 -33.05
N SER A 132 26.44 -39.78 -32.00
CA SER A 132 27.84 -39.39 -31.84
C SER A 132 28.70 -39.95 -33.00
N PRO A 133 29.78 -39.24 -33.38
CA PRO A 133 31.08 -39.89 -33.18
C PRO A 133 32.17 -38.96 -32.61
N LYS A 134 33.16 -39.63 -32.02
CA LYS A 134 34.35 -39.18 -31.28
C LYS A 134 35.27 -38.18 -32.01
N PRO A 135 36.17 -37.51 -31.27
CA PRO A 135 37.17 -36.59 -31.81
C PRO A 135 38.34 -37.36 -32.45
N GLN A 136 38.80 -36.91 -33.62
CA GLN A 136 40.11 -37.24 -34.15
C GLN A 136 40.86 -35.94 -34.46
N GLU A 137 42.05 -35.84 -33.87
CA GLU A 137 43.09 -34.86 -34.19
C GLU A 137 43.64 -35.11 -35.60
N GLY A 138 43.96 -34.04 -36.33
CA GLY A 138 44.64 -34.07 -37.62
C GLY A 138 44.95 -32.67 -38.12
N ASP A 139 46.25 -32.39 -38.27
CA ASP A 139 46.88 -31.15 -38.75
C ASP A 139 46.59 -30.81 -40.24
N GLN A 140 46.93 -29.55 -40.58
CA GLN A 140 47.34 -28.97 -41.88
C GLN A 140 46.33 -28.12 -42.69
N ASP A 141 46.66 -26.83 -42.67
CA ASP A 141 46.90 -25.92 -43.82
C ASP A 141 45.74 -25.29 -44.63
N GLU A 142 45.80 -23.96 -44.59
CA GLU A 142 45.60 -22.96 -45.66
C GLU A 142 44.19 -22.65 -46.20
N ASP A 143 43.80 -21.40 -45.91
CA ASP A 143 43.05 -20.46 -46.74
C ASP A 143 41.84 -20.98 -47.52
N ASP A 144 40.67 -20.83 -46.89
CA ASP A 144 39.50 -20.38 -47.63
C ASP A 144 38.71 -19.37 -46.78
N VAL A 145 38.76 -18.10 -47.19
CA VAL A 145 38.01 -16.99 -46.61
C VAL A 145 36.55 -17.19 -46.96
N VAL A 146 35.83 -17.96 -46.13
CA VAL A 146 34.38 -18.01 -46.17
C VAL A 146 33.85 -16.76 -45.48
N GLU A 147 33.43 -15.79 -46.30
CA GLU A 147 32.71 -14.59 -45.87
C GLU A 147 31.58 -14.95 -44.88
N GLY A 148 31.74 -14.53 -43.63
CA GLY A 148 30.72 -14.69 -42.59
C GLY A 148 29.44 -13.91 -42.91
N PRO A 149 28.26 -14.36 -42.47
CA PRO A 149 27.00 -13.74 -42.81
C PRO A 149 26.93 -12.34 -42.20
N ASN A 150 26.87 -11.32 -43.05
CA ASN A 150 26.67 -9.92 -42.66
C ASN A 150 25.47 -9.78 -41.71
N GLY A 151 25.75 -9.57 -40.42
CA GLY A 151 24.71 -9.38 -39.40
C GLY A 151 23.83 -8.16 -39.72
N THR A 152 22.51 -8.30 -39.49
CA THR A 152 21.51 -7.26 -39.72
C THR A 152 21.94 -5.91 -39.13
N ARG A 153 22.11 -4.89 -39.98
CA ARG A 153 22.48 -3.53 -39.57
C ARG A 153 21.24 -2.72 -39.20
N LEU A 154 21.30 -2.05 -38.06
CA LEU A 154 20.24 -1.23 -37.49
C LEU A 154 20.74 0.20 -37.28
N LYS A 155 19.94 1.19 -37.65
CA LYS A 155 20.18 2.60 -37.36
C LYS A 155 19.42 2.98 -36.10
N VAL A 156 20.12 3.39 -35.06
CA VAL A 156 19.54 3.84 -33.78
C VAL A 156 19.70 5.35 -33.67
N GLU A 157 18.59 6.06 -33.53
CA GLU A 157 18.56 7.53 -33.41
C GLU A 157 17.95 7.92 -32.06
N ALA A 158 18.59 8.84 -31.32
CA ALA A 158 17.98 9.43 -30.14
C ALA A 158 16.91 10.44 -30.59
N VAL A 159 15.67 10.23 -30.15
CA VAL A 159 14.53 11.07 -30.56
C VAL A 159 13.73 11.41 -29.31
N ALA A 160 13.46 12.69 -29.08
CA ALA A 160 12.57 13.11 -28.00
C ALA A 160 11.10 12.96 -28.44
N ILE A 161 10.44 11.92 -27.91
CA ILE A 161 9.03 11.61 -28.21
C ILE A 161 8.13 12.42 -27.26
N PRO A 162 7.00 12.99 -27.73
CA PRO A 162 6.07 13.70 -26.85
C PRO A 162 5.47 12.78 -25.77
N LYS A 163 5.19 13.35 -24.60
CA LYS A 163 4.48 12.69 -23.51
C LYS A 163 3.03 12.39 -23.92
N GLY A 164 2.61 11.14 -23.71
CA GLY A 164 1.24 10.70 -24.03
C GLY A 164 0.24 11.11 -22.97
N THR A 165 -0.97 11.48 -23.38
CA THR A 165 -2.11 11.72 -22.47
C THR A 165 -3.24 10.72 -22.66
N PHE A 166 -3.36 10.13 -23.85
CA PHE A 166 -4.42 9.17 -24.17
C PHE A 166 -3.92 8.10 -25.13
N ALA A 167 -4.35 6.86 -24.93
CA ALA A 167 -4.14 5.74 -25.84
C ALA A 167 -5.42 4.91 -26.01
N ARG A 168 -5.81 4.65 -27.26
CA ARG A 168 -6.91 3.76 -27.62
C ARG A 168 -6.39 2.40 -28.02
N LEU A 169 -6.81 1.38 -27.29
CA LEU A 169 -6.44 -0.02 -27.52
C LEU A 169 -7.64 -0.79 -28.09
N ARG A 170 -7.38 -1.72 -29.02
CA ARG A 170 -8.40 -2.62 -29.56
C ARG A 170 -8.03 -4.09 -29.32
N PRO A 171 -8.84 -4.89 -28.62
CA PRO A 171 -8.52 -6.28 -28.36
C PRO A 171 -8.68 -7.10 -29.65
N LEU A 172 -7.68 -7.94 -29.96
CA LEU A 172 -7.75 -8.88 -31.09
C LEU A 172 -8.56 -10.14 -30.77
N ASP A 173 -8.65 -10.51 -29.50
CA ASP A 173 -9.39 -11.68 -29.02
C ASP A 173 -10.70 -11.27 -28.31
N ALA A 174 -11.75 -12.09 -28.42
CA ALA A 174 -12.99 -11.92 -27.67
C ALA A 174 -12.84 -12.35 -26.19
N GLY A 175 -13.64 -11.77 -25.29
CA GLY A 175 -13.71 -12.19 -23.88
C GLY A 175 -12.70 -11.53 -22.92
N TYR A 176 -12.44 -10.23 -23.08
CA TYR A 176 -11.52 -9.42 -22.26
C TYR A 176 -12.17 -8.85 -20.97
N GLU A 177 -13.12 -9.56 -20.36
CA GLU A 177 -13.91 -9.09 -19.19
C GLU A 177 -13.21 -9.19 -17.82
N GLU A 178 -11.96 -9.64 -17.74
CA GLU A 178 -11.19 -9.57 -16.49
C GLU A 178 -10.89 -8.11 -16.14
N ASP A 179 -10.60 -7.80 -14.85
CA ASP A 179 -10.11 -6.49 -14.42
C ASP A 179 -8.75 -6.21 -15.09
N TRP A 180 -8.77 -5.77 -16.35
CA TRP A 180 -7.61 -5.61 -17.21
C TRP A 180 -6.81 -4.37 -16.86
N LYS A 181 -7.41 -3.36 -16.21
CA LYS A 181 -6.76 -2.09 -15.89
C LYS A 181 -5.48 -2.28 -15.05
N PRO A 182 -5.50 -2.98 -13.90
CA PRO A 182 -4.30 -3.15 -13.08
C PRO A 182 -3.24 -4.01 -13.77
N ILE A 183 -3.69 -4.99 -14.58
CA ILE A 183 -2.83 -5.91 -15.33
C ILE A 183 -2.07 -5.14 -16.41
N LEU A 184 -2.81 -4.38 -17.21
CA LEU A 184 -2.30 -3.53 -18.27
C LEU A 184 -1.36 -2.47 -17.71
N GLU A 185 -1.76 -1.78 -16.65
CA GLU A 185 -0.96 -0.71 -16.03
C GLU A 185 0.38 -1.23 -15.50
N ASN A 186 0.37 -2.35 -14.77
CA ASN A 186 1.58 -3.03 -14.31
C ASN A 186 2.46 -3.48 -15.49
N HIS A 187 1.86 -4.03 -16.54
CA HIS A 187 2.60 -4.48 -17.72
C HIS A 187 3.24 -3.31 -18.48
N LEU A 188 2.50 -2.22 -18.69
CA LEU A 188 2.99 -1.01 -19.33
C LEU A 188 4.12 -0.36 -18.53
N GLN A 189 3.94 -0.18 -17.21
CA GLN A 189 4.94 0.49 -16.36
C GLN A 189 6.24 -0.31 -16.25
N LYS A 190 6.17 -1.65 -16.22
CA LYS A 190 7.35 -2.51 -16.11
C LYS A 190 8.07 -2.71 -17.43
N ASN A 191 7.34 -2.89 -18.53
CA ASN A 191 7.93 -3.38 -19.78
C ASN A 191 8.03 -2.32 -20.87
N PHE A 192 7.25 -1.23 -20.83
CA PHE A 192 7.16 -0.26 -21.92
C PHE A 192 7.61 1.14 -21.49
N THR A 193 8.32 1.83 -22.37
CA THR A 193 8.65 3.26 -22.24
C THR A 193 7.91 4.10 -23.29
N THR A 194 7.58 3.48 -24.42
CA THR A 194 6.96 4.09 -25.59
C THR A 194 5.82 3.21 -26.10
N LEU A 195 4.78 3.85 -26.62
CA LEU A 195 3.67 3.22 -27.34
C LEU A 195 3.60 3.79 -28.75
N ALA A 196 3.71 2.93 -29.76
CA ALA A 196 3.62 3.32 -31.16
C ALA A 196 2.29 2.86 -31.77
N VAL A 197 1.73 3.69 -32.65
CA VAL A 197 0.47 3.39 -33.35
C VAL A 197 0.66 2.19 -34.28
N ASN A 198 -0.37 1.34 -34.39
CA ASN A 198 -0.41 0.09 -35.14
C ASN A 198 0.48 -1.05 -34.61
N ASN A 199 1.09 -0.89 -33.43
CA ASN A 199 1.77 -2.01 -32.76
C ASN A 199 0.79 -2.88 -31.97
N ILE A 200 1.09 -4.17 -31.91
CA ILE A 200 0.31 -5.16 -31.15
C ILE A 200 0.99 -5.37 -29.80
N LEU A 201 0.34 -4.94 -28.73
CA LEU A 201 0.73 -5.16 -27.36
C LEU A 201 0.20 -6.52 -26.87
N ALA A 202 1.08 -7.49 -26.65
CA ALA A 202 0.75 -8.77 -26.04
C ALA A 202 0.92 -8.67 -24.51
N ILE A 203 -0.15 -8.97 -23.77
CA ILE A 203 -0.16 -8.97 -22.31
C ILE A 203 -0.35 -10.41 -21.83
N PRO A 204 0.56 -10.95 -21.02
CA PRO A 204 0.38 -12.26 -20.45
C PRO A 204 -0.86 -12.29 -19.55
N ARG A 205 -1.71 -13.31 -19.70
CA ARG A 205 -2.81 -13.55 -18.75
C ARG A 205 -2.23 -13.90 -17.39
N LEU A 206 -2.80 -13.32 -16.34
CA LEU A 206 -2.52 -13.73 -14.95
C LEU A 206 -3.27 -15.03 -14.56
N SER A 207 -4.12 -15.55 -15.45
CA SER A 207 -4.87 -16.78 -15.25
C SER A 207 -4.02 -18.03 -15.56
N HIS A 208 -4.25 -19.11 -14.78
CA HIS A 208 -3.55 -20.40 -14.78
C HIS A 208 -3.61 -21.22 -16.09
N GLN A 209 -4.05 -20.65 -17.21
CA GLN A 209 -3.98 -21.32 -18.52
C GLN A 209 -2.73 -20.86 -19.27
N PRO A 210 -1.68 -21.69 -19.36
CA PRO A 210 -0.50 -21.36 -20.15
C PRO A 210 -0.88 -21.20 -21.63
N GLY A 211 -0.47 -20.09 -22.24
CA GLY A 211 -0.45 -19.93 -23.71
C GLY A 211 -1.54 -19.08 -24.37
N LYS A 212 -2.31 -18.26 -23.63
CA LYS A 212 -3.25 -17.30 -24.24
C LYS A 212 -3.02 -15.86 -23.75
N ASP A 213 -2.02 -15.20 -24.32
CA ASP A 213 -1.78 -13.77 -24.08
C ASP A 213 -2.92 -12.92 -24.67
N PHE A 214 -3.33 -11.87 -23.98
CA PHE A 214 -4.24 -10.87 -24.53
C PHE A 214 -3.48 -9.98 -25.50
N LYS A 215 -3.93 -9.93 -26.76
CA LYS A 215 -3.32 -9.07 -27.78
C LYS A 215 -4.18 -7.83 -28.01
N PHE A 216 -3.59 -6.66 -27.85
CA PHE A 216 -4.22 -5.36 -28.08
C PHE A 216 -3.51 -4.61 -29.20
N LEU A 217 -4.25 -4.14 -30.20
CA LEU A 217 -3.76 -3.21 -31.21
C LEU A 217 -3.83 -1.78 -30.66
N ILE A 218 -2.72 -1.05 -30.73
CA ILE A 218 -2.68 0.39 -30.41
C ILE A 218 -3.22 1.15 -31.64
N ASP A 219 -4.44 1.65 -31.55
CA ASP A 219 -5.12 2.24 -32.71
C ASP A 219 -4.90 3.76 -32.80
N GLN A 220 -5.00 4.48 -31.68
CA GLN A 220 -4.80 5.93 -31.64
C GLN A 220 -4.10 6.39 -30.36
N VAL A 221 -3.32 7.47 -30.45
CA VAL A 221 -2.61 8.10 -29.32
C VAL A 221 -2.74 9.62 -29.38
N LYS A 222 -2.65 10.31 -28.23
CA LYS A 222 -2.58 11.78 -28.15
C LYS A 222 -1.26 12.22 -27.54
N PRO A 223 -0.58 13.27 -28.07
CA PRO A 223 -1.09 14.30 -29.00
C PRO A 223 -1.32 13.81 -30.44
N GLU A 224 -2.39 14.32 -31.07
CA GLU A 224 -2.80 13.92 -32.43
C GLU A 224 -1.70 14.25 -33.46
N GLY A 225 -1.29 13.25 -34.24
CA GLY A 225 -0.21 13.37 -35.23
C GLY A 225 1.14 12.79 -34.79
N ALA A 226 1.28 12.30 -33.57
CA ALA A 226 2.48 11.59 -33.12
C ALA A 226 2.43 10.10 -33.55
N GLU A 227 3.51 9.60 -34.18
CA GLU A 227 3.67 8.18 -34.52
C GLU A 227 3.88 7.28 -33.29
N ALA A 228 4.44 7.85 -32.22
CA ALA A 228 4.62 7.23 -30.92
C ALA A 228 4.52 8.24 -29.78
N ILE A 229 4.20 7.75 -28.58
CA ILE A 229 4.13 8.53 -27.34
C ILE A 229 5.01 7.92 -26.26
N CYS A 230 5.53 8.76 -25.37
CA CYS A 230 6.24 8.35 -24.17
C CYS A 230 5.28 8.21 -22.99
N ILE A 231 5.34 7.09 -22.27
CA ILE A 231 4.43 6.76 -21.14
C ILE A 231 5.08 6.86 -19.75
N VAL A 232 6.36 7.28 -19.67
CA VAL A 232 7.08 7.45 -18.41
C VAL A 232 6.74 8.82 -17.80
N ASP A 233 6.42 8.83 -16.51
CA ASP A 233 6.02 10.03 -15.75
C ASP A 233 4.84 10.79 -16.41
N THR A 234 3.81 10.05 -16.80
CA THR A 234 2.58 10.56 -17.42
C THR A 234 1.36 9.83 -16.90
N ASP A 235 0.28 10.58 -16.65
CA ASP A 235 -1.04 10.04 -16.37
C ASP A 235 -1.74 9.72 -17.71
N LEU A 236 -1.56 8.49 -18.19
CA LEU A 236 -2.10 8.03 -19.48
C LEU A 236 -3.53 7.50 -19.30
N GLU A 237 -4.50 8.13 -19.98
CA GLU A 237 -5.86 7.58 -20.08
C GLU A 237 -5.90 6.49 -21.16
N VAL A 238 -6.39 5.30 -20.80
CA VAL A 238 -6.52 4.17 -21.73
C VAL A 238 -7.98 3.81 -21.93
N ASP A 239 -8.42 3.82 -23.19
CA ASP A 239 -9.74 3.37 -23.62
C ASP A 239 -9.66 2.12 -24.50
N ILE A 240 -10.60 1.19 -24.32
CA ILE A 240 -10.64 -0.08 -25.05
C ILE A 240 -11.92 -0.15 -25.89
N GLU A 241 -11.75 -0.08 -27.21
CA GLU A 241 -12.85 -0.26 -28.17
C GLU A 241 -12.78 -1.64 -28.84
N PRO A 242 -13.90 -2.35 -29.05
CA PRO A 242 -13.89 -3.60 -29.79
C PRO A 242 -13.46 -3.37 -31.25
N LEU A 243 -12.70 -4.33 -31.82
CA LEU A 243 -12.21 -4.24 -33.19
C LEU A 243 -13.34 -4.31 -34.23
N ASN A 244 -14.33 -5.19 -34.01
CA ASN A 244 -15.46 -5.42 -34.92
C ASN A 244 -16.81 -5.49 -34.18
N GLU A 245 -17.90 -5.12 -34.86
CA GLU A 245 -19.27 -5.19 -34.33
C GLU A 245 -19.70 -6.64 -33.98
N GLU A 246 -19.19 -7.64 -34.70
CA GLU A 246 -19.43 -9.06 -34.43
C GLU A 246 -18.72 -9.54 -33.15
N GLN A 247 -17.49 -9.08 -32.91
CA GLN A 247 -16.74 -9.37 -31.68
C GLN A 247 -17.36 -8.69 -30.46
N ALA A 248 -17.91 -7.48 -30.64
CA ALA A 248 -18.70 -6.80 -29.62
C ALA A 248 -19.95 -7.59 -29.27
N LYS A 249 -20.69 -8.08 -30.28
CA LYS A 249 -21.87 -8.94 -30.09
C LYS A 249 -21.53 -10.27 -29.43
N GLU A 250 -20.42 -10.92 -29.80
CA GLU A 250 -19.97 -12.15 -29.17
C GLU A 250 -19.54 -11.94 -27.72
N SER A 251 -18.81 -10.86 -27.44
CA SER A 251 -18.42 -10.50 -26.06
C SER A 251 -19.64 -10.17 -25.21
N LEU A 252 -20.62 -9.45 -25.75
CA LEU A 252 -21.90 -9.19 -25.09
C LEU A 252 -22.72 -10.48 -24.90
N ARG A 253 -22.74 -11.38 -25.87
CA ARG A 253 -23.41 -12.68 -25.76
C ARG A 253 -22.75 -13.55 -24.70
N GLN A 254 -21.41 -13.61 -24.64
CA GLN A 254 -20.68 -14.31 -23.59
C GLN A 254 -20.95 -13.68 -22.21
N ARG A 255 -21.02 -12.34 -22.14
CA ARG A 255 -21.41 -11.60 -20.92
C ARG A 255 -22.84 -11.90 -20.50
N GLU A 256 -23.79 -11.94 -21.43
CA GLU A 256 -25.19 -12.24 -21.17
C GLU A 256 -25.36 -13.70 -20.74
N LEU A 257 -24.69 -14.64 -21.40
CA LEU A 257 -24.68 -16.05 -21.01
C LEU A 257 -24.09 -16.24 -19.60
N ARG A 258 -22.99 -15.53 -19.27
CA ARG A 258 -22.42 -15.53 -17.91
C ARG A 258 -23.32 -14.86 -16.89
N ARG A 259 -23.90 -13.69 -17.20
CA ARG A 259 -24.88 -13.02 -16.32
C ARG A 259 -26.11 -13.88 -16.07
N HIS A 260 -26.61 -14.56 -17.09
CA HIS A 260 -27.73 -15.50 -16.95
C HIS A 260 -27.35 -16.75 -16.15
N ALA A 261 -26.10 -17.22 -16.21
CA ALA A 261 -25.59 -18.27 -15.33
C ALA A 261 -25.38 -17.79 -13.88
N GLU A 262 -25.01 -16.52 -13.68
CA GLU A 262 -24.73 -15.92 -12.36
C GLU A 262 -25.99 -15.38 -11.65
N SER A 263 -27.11 -15.19 -12.36
CA SER A 263 -28.33 -14.55 -11.85
C SER A 263 -29.32 -15.48 -11.13
N SER A 264 -28.90 -16.67 -10.69
CA SER A 264 -29.82 -17.62 -10.03
C SER A 264 -30.06 -17.36 -8.52
N SER A 265 -29.33 -16.45 -7.85
CA SER A 265 -29.60 -15.98 -6.45
C SER A 265 -28.42 -15.26 -5.74
N GLY A 266 -27.23 -15.19 -6.35
CA GLY A 266 -26.02 -14.62 -5.72
C GLY A 266 -26.04 -13.09 -5.57
N GLY A 267 -25.25 -12.56 -4.61
CA GLY A 267 -25.10 -11.11 -4.40
C GLY A 267 -24.67 -10.70 -2.98
N GLN A 268 -24.83 -9.41 -2.66
CA GLN A 268 -24.48 -8.90 -1.32
C GLN A 268 -25.39 -9.51 -0.25
N ILE A 269 -24.79 -10.05 0.80
CA ILE A 269 -25.48 -10.64 1.95
C ILE A 269 -25.20 -9.82 3.21
N ASN A 270 -26.24 -9.63 4.02
CA ASN A 270 -26.17 -9.04 5.35
C ASN A 270 -26.46 -10.14 6.38
N LEU A 271 -26.36 -9.81 7.66
CA LEU A 271 -26.73 -10.69 8.78
C LEU A 271 -28.26 -10.87 8.91
N ASP A 272 -29.05 -10.33 7.98
CA ASP A 272 -30.51 -10.30 8.01
C ASP A 272 -31.12 -11.56 7.38
N GLY A 273 -31.42 -12.55 8.21
CA GLY A 273 -32.21 -13.74 7.85
C GLY A 273 -31.55 -14.69 6.84
N PRO A 274 -32.07 -15.91 6.70
CA PRO A 274 -31.51 -16.87 5.77
C PRO A 274 -31.86 -16.51 4.32
N LYS A 275 -30.94 -16.76 3.39
CA LYS A 275 -31.14 -16.58 1.95
C LYS A 275 -31.38 -17.91 1.26
N GLU A 276 -32.53 -18.01 0.59
CA GLU A 276 -32.90 -19.16 -0.23
C GLU A 276 -32.46 -18.98 -1.68
N GLY A 277 -32.04 -20.06 -2.33
CA GLY A 277 -31.71 -20.06 -3.74
C GLY A 277 -31.65 -21.46 -4.33
N THR A 278 -31.31 -21.53 -5.62
CA THR A 278 -31.07 -22.79 -6.33
C THR A 278 -29.73 -22.76 -7.05
N ILE A 279 -28.97 -23.84 -6.94
CA ILE A 279 -27.73 -24.11 -7.65
C ILE A 279 -28.05 -25.14 -8.73
N SER A 280 -27.71 -24.81 -9.98
CA SER A 280 -27.74 -25.78 -11.10
C SER A 280 -26.38 -26.48 -11.19
N ASP A 281 -26.36 -27.74 -11.62
CA ASP A 281 -25.12 -28.51 -11.73
C ASP A 281 -24.06 -27.79 -12.58
N GLY A 282 -22.84 -27.70 -12.03
CA GLY A 282 -21.71 -26.97 -12.62
C GLY A 282 -21.71 -25.44 -12.38
N ASN A 283 -22.76 -24.87 -11.79
CA ASN A 283 -22.82 -23.44 -11.46
C ASN A 283 -22.38 -23.18 -10.01
N ILE A 284 -21.73 -22.04 -9.81
CA ILE A 284 -21.27 -21.56 -8.50
C ILE A 284 -22.08 -20.33 -8.12
N VAL A 285 -22.70 -20.32 -6.95
CA VAL A 285 -23.41 -19.16 -6.43
C VAL A 285 -22.50 -18.38 -5.48
N ARG A 286 -22.39 -17.07 -5.67
CA ARG A 286 -21.41 -16.21 -4.99
C ARG A 286 -22.11 -15.17 -4.11
N PHE A 287 -21.60 -14.99 -2.89
CA PHE A 287 -22.08 -14.00 -1.93
C PHE A 287 -20.93 -13.18 -1.34
N ASN A 288 -21.18 -11.91 -1.03
CA ASN A 288 -20.21 -11.07 -0.32
C ASN A 288 -20.83 -10.37 0.89
N LEU A 289 -20.18 -10.49 2.04
CA LEU A 289 -20.54 -9.86 3.31
C LEU A 289 -19.57 -8.70 3.58
N ARG A 290 -20.11 -7.48 3.70
CA ARG A 290 -19.31 -6.23 3.88
C ARG A 290 -19.45 -5.61 5.26
N SER A 291 -20.51 -5.95 5.99
CA SER A 291 -20.82 -5.36 7.29
C SER A 291 -21.09 -6.46 8.30
N TRP A 292 -20.31 -6.49 9.37
CA TRP A 292 -20.46 -7.40 10.50
C TRP A 292 -19.82 -6.77 11.75
N ASP A 293 -20.17 -7.27 12.93
CA ASP A 293 -19.54 -6.89 14.18
C ASP A 293 -18.14 -7.52 14.30
N ARG A 294 -17.08 -6.70 14.33
CA ARG A 294 -15.69 -7.19 14.40
C ARG A 294 -15.32 -7.84 15.73
N SER A 295 -16.16 -7.71 16.75
CA SER A 295 -15.93 -8.31 18.07
C SER A 295 -16.50 -9.72 18.22
N LYS A 296 -17.37 -10.16 17.30
CA LYS A 296 -18.10 -11.43 17.40
C LYS A 296 -17.68 -12.42 16.30
N PRO A 297 -17.71 -13.75 16.56
CA PRO A 297 -17.42 -14.74 15.53
C PRO A 297 -18.50 -14.75 14.44
N ILE A 298 -18.14 -15.16 13.24
CA ILE A 298 -19.06 -15.32 12.10
C ILE A 298 -19.33 -16.82 11.92
N SER A 299 -20.59 -17.23 12.01
CA SER A 299 -21.04 -18.60 11.74
C SER A 299 -21.79 -18.65 10.41
N ILE A 300 -21.31 -19.45 9.46
CA ILE A 300 -21.87 -19.63 8.12
C ILE A 300 -22.38 -21.07 8.00
N SER A 301 -23.67 -21.23 7.72
CA SER A 301 -24.31 -22.55 7.63
C SER A 301 -25.21 -22.66 6.41
N VAL A 302 -25.12 -23.82 5.74
CA VAL A 302 -26.05 -24.29 4.70
C VAL A 302 -26.43 -25.72 5.09
N PRO A 303 -27.64 -25.97 5.62
CA PRO A 303 -28.00 -27.30 6.12
C PRO A 303 -28.20 -28.34 5.00
N GLU A 304 -28.40 -27.91 3.75
CA GLU A 304 -28.63 -28.81 2.63
C GLU A 304 -27.33 -29.49 2.16
N GLU A 305 -27.30 -30.83 2.25
CA GLU A 305 -26.39 -31.65 1.43
C GLU A 305 -26.99 -31.80 0.03
N PRO A 306 -26.19 -31.72 -1.06
CA PRO A 306 -24.72 -31.78 -1.16
C PRO A 306 -23.99 -30.43 -1.38
N VAL A 307 -24.40 -29.34 -0.72
CA VAL A 307 -23.82 -28.00 -0.98
C VAL A 307 -22.51 -27.75 -0.21
N ASP A 308 -21.42 -27.56 -0.94
CA ASP A 308 -20.12 -27.15 -0.42
C ASP A 308 -20.06 -25.64 -0.20
N ILE A 309 -19.42 -25.23 0.89
CA ILE A 309 -19.19 -23.83 1.22
C ILE A 309 -17.70 -23.54 1.13
N LEU A 310 -17.32 -22.55 0.34
CA LEU A 310 -15.96 -22.03 0.25
C LEU A 310 -15.95 -20.56 0.68
N VAL A 311 -15.00 -20.16 1.52
CA VAL A 311 -14.94 -18.82 2.09
C VAL A 311 -13.52 -18.27 1.98
N SER A 312 -13.40 -17.02 1.56
CA SER A 312 -12.15 -16.24 1.55
C SER A 312 -12.40 -14.78 1.90
N THR A 313 -11.35 -13.99 2.07
CA THR A 313 -11.45 -12.53 2.27
C THR A 313 -10.98 -11.76 1.04
N ASP A 314 -11.05 -10.43 1.12
CA ASP A 314 -10.58 -9.49 0.09
C ASP A 314 -9.06 -9.52 -0.15
N THR A 315 -8.31 -10.19 0.71
CA THR A 315 -6.87 -10.45 0.53
C THR A 315 -6.58 -11.34 -0.67
N MET A 316 -7.54 -12.19 -1.06
CA MET A 316 -7.48 -12.99 -2.29
C MET A 316 -8.17 -12.23 -3.42
N GLN A 317 -7.70 -12.38 -4.66
CA GLN A 317 -8.36 -11.77 -5.80
C GLN A 317 -9.52 -12.64 -6.30
N GLY A 318 -10.70 -12.04 -6.44
CA GLY A 318 -11.90 -12.75 -6.89
C GLY A 318 -12.58 -13.58 -5.79
N TYR A 319 -13.52 -14.43 -6.21
CA TYR A 319 -14.27 -15.32 -5.33
C TYR A 319 -13.55 -16.66 -5.14
N PRO A 320 -13.72 -17.32 -3.98
CA PRO A 320 -13.04 -18.58 -3.69
C PRO A 320 -13.46 -19.66 -4.69
N LYS A 321 -12.50 -20.48 -5.10
CA LYS A 321 -12.64 -21.63 -6.01
C LYS A 321 -12.27 -22.92 -5.28
N LEU A 322 -12.53 -24.07 -5.88
CA LEU A 322 -12.26 -25.40 -5.28
C LEU A 322 -10.81 -25.55 -4.74
N GLU A 323 -9.82 -24.96 -5.43
CA GLU A 323 -8.41 -25.02 -5.04
C GLU A 323 -7.90 -23.72 -4.36
N GLU A 324 -8.77 -22.73 -4.13
CA GLU A 324 -8.43 -21.38 -3.67
C GLU A 324 -9.45 -20.88 -2.63
N TRP A 325 -9.24 -21.23 -1.36
CA TRP A 325 -10.11 -20.85 -0.25
C TRP A 325 -9.33 -20.78 1.07
N THR A 326 -9.85 -20.01 2.04
CA THR A 326 -9.27 -19.89 3.39
C THR A 326 -9.98 -20.79 4.38
N TRP A 327 -11.31 -20.85 4.29
CA TRP A 327 -12.14 -21.80 5.03
C TRP A 327 -13.06 -22.53 4.07
N ALA A 328 -13.29 -23.81 4.30
CA ALA A 328 -14.21 -24.61 3.51
C ALA A 328 -14.95 -25.62 4.37
N ARG A 329 -16.12 -26.02 3.88
CA ARG A 329 -16.92 -27.10 4.42
C ARG A 329 -17.42 -27.97 3.28
N PHE A 330 -17.09 -29.25 3.35
CA PHE A 330 -17.45 -30.26 2.36
C PHE A 330 -18.43 -31.33 2.90
N ASP A 331 -18.63 -31.32 4.23
CA ASP A 331 -19.49 -32.17 5.04
C ASP A 331 -20.67 -31.36 5.59
N GLY A 332 -21.92 -31.85 5.47
CA GLY A 332 -23.11 -31.09 5.85
C GLY A 332 -23.32 -30.91 7.36
N SER A 333 -22.44 -31.45 8.21
CA SER A 333 -22.70 -31.60 9.64
C SER A 333 -22.52 -30.35 10.49
N ASN A 334 -21.52 -29.49 10.21
CA ASN A 334 -21.17 -28.37 11.11
C ASN A 334 -21.06 -27.04 10.35
N PRO A 335 -21.47 -25.91 10.94
CA PRO A 335 -21.27 -24.59 10.35
C PRO A 335 -19.78 -24.20 10.35
N ILE A 336 -19.37 -23.35 9.41
CA ILE A 336 -18.05 -22.71 9.43
C ILE A 336 -18.10 -21.59 10.46
N VAL A 337 -17.29 -21.68 11.52
CA VAL A 337 -17.16 -20.64 12.55
C VAL A 337 -15.81 -19.95 12.41
N ILE A 338 -15.83 -18.65 12.09
CA ILE A 338 -14.65 -17.80 11.95
C ILE A 338 -14.51 -16.94 13.22
N PRO A 339 -13.45 -17.13 14.02
CA PRO A 339 -13.25 -16.35 15.24
C PRO A 339 -12.86 -14.90 14.93
N PRO A 340 -13.21 -13.93 15.80
CA PRO A 340 -12.86 -12.53 15.59
C PRO A 340 -11.34 -12.27 15.68
N ASP A 341 -10.61 -13.19 16.30
CA ASP A 341 -9.17 -13.06 16.50
C ASP A 341 -8.30 -13.41 15.30
N ASP A 342 -8.88 -14.01 14.26
CA ASP A 342 -8.17 -14.42 13.06
C ASP A 342 -7.56 -13.20 12.33
N LEU A 343 -6.29 -13.30 11.96
CA LEU A 343 -5.58 -12.26 11.21
C LEU A 343 -6.27 -11.96 9.87
N SER A 344 -6.85 -12.99 9.26
CA SER A 344 -7.52 -12.93 7.96
C SER A 344 -8.79 -12.07 8.01
N ILE A 345 -9.50 -12.04 9.14
CA ILE A 345 -10.75 -11.28 9.31
C ILE A 345 -10.51 -9.88 9.90
N LYS A 346 -9.51 -9.72 10.79
CA LYS A 346 -9.18 -8.43 11.43
C LYS A 346 -8.86 -7.33 10.42
N THR A 347 -8.17 -7.69 9.35
CA THR A 347 -7.75 -6.75 8.30
C THR A 347 -8.70 -6.71 7.11
N ALA A 348 -9.67 -7.64 7.02
CA ALA A 348 -10.55 -7.76 5.88
C ALA A 348 -11.57 -6.62 5.80
N LYS A 349 -11.90 -6.23 4.56
CA LYS A 349 -13.02 -5.31 4.26
C LYS A 349 -14.29 -6.06 3.86
N GLU A 350 -14.15 -7.24 3.28
CA GLU A 350 -15.27 -8.09 2.89
C GLU A 350 -14.92 -9.58 2.99
N VAL A 351 -15.93 -10.38 3.27
CA VAL A 351 -15.89 -11.85 3.25
C VAL A 351 -16.61 -12.32 1.99
N ARG A 352 -15.96 -13.16 1.19
CA ARG A 352 -16.51 -13.73 -0.05
C ARG A 352 -16.80 -15.20 0.17
N ILE A 353 -18.01 -15.60 -0.19
CA ILE A 353 -18.53 -16.96 -0.01
C ILE A 353 -18.93 -17.48 -1.38
N SER A 354 -18.54 -18.71 -1.70
CA SER A 354 -18.97 -19.43 -2.90
C SER A 354 -19.62 -20.74 -2.48
N LEU A 355 -20.82 -20.99 -3.00
CA LEU A 355 -21.55 -22.24 -2.86
C LEU A 355 -21.47 -23.02 -4.16
N GLN A 356 -21.14 -24.31 -4.07
CA GLN A 356 -21.07 -25.20 -5.21
C GLN A 356 -21.64 -26.57 -4.85
N VAL A 357 -22.14 -27.29 -5.85
CA VAL A 357 -22.49 -28.71 -5.72
C VAL A 357 -21.33 -29.52 -6.26
N TYR A 358 -20.88 -30.51 -5.49
CA TYR A 358 -19.78 -31.39 -5.91
C TYR A 358 -20.21 -32.22 -7.12
N GLU A 359 -19.69 -31.88 -8.30
CA GLU A 359 -19.88 -32.68 -9.51
C GLU A 359 -18.91 -33.86 -9.47
N GLN A 360 -19.45 -35.08 -9.36
CA GLN A 360 -18.66 -36.31 -9.33
C GLN A 360 -18.08 -36.56 -10.73
N THR A 361 -17.00 -35.86 -11.04
CA THR A 361 -16.29 -36.03 -12.30
C THR A 361 -15.43 -37.29 -12.23
N LEU A 362 -15.94 -38.34 -12.89
CA LEU A 362 -15.24 -39.51 -13.44
C LEU A 362 -14.95 -40.70 -12.50
N ILE A 363 -15.69 -41.79 -12.74
CA ILE A 363 -15.05 -43.11 -12.94
C ILE A 363 -15.50 -43.76 -14.28
N ASP A 364 -16.70 -43.50 -14.80
CA ASP A 364 -17.13 -44.12 -16.07
C ASP A 364 -17.27 -43.11 -17.22
N SER A 365 -16.37 -43.18 -18.20
CA SER A 365 -16.45 -42.41 -19.46
C SER A 365 -17.63 -42.81 -20.36
N ASN A 366 -18.50 -43.73 -19.92
CA ASN A 366 -19.56 -44.34 -20.71
C ASN A 366 -20.96 -44.24 -20.09
N SER A 367 -21.12 -43.58 -18.93
CA SER A 367 -22.44 -43.32 -18.35
C SER A 367 -23.01 -42.01 -18.93
N LYS A 368 -24.24 -42.09 -19.45
CA LYS A 368 -25.00 -40.90 -19.88
C LYS A 368 -25.07 -39.93 -18.69
N LYS A 369 -24.58 -38.70 -18.85
CA LYS A 369 -24.71 -37.65 -17.83
C LYS A 369 -26.18 -37.59 -17.40
N PRO A 370 -26.51 -37.80 -16.11
CA PRO A 370 -27.86 -37.57 -15.63
C PRO A 370 -28.24 -36.10 -15.89
N MET A 371 -29.54 -35.85 -16.11
CA MET A 371 -30.04 -34.48 -16.30
C MET A 371 -29.70 -33.61 -15.07
N PRO A 372 -29.35 -32.33 -15.27
CA PRO A 372 -28.97 -31.46 -14.17
C PRO A 372 -30.16 -31.24 -13.23
N HIS A 373 -30.03 -31.63 -11.97
CA HIS A 373 -31.07 -31.44 -10.96
C HIS A 373 -30.76 -30.18 -10.14
N PRO A 374 -31.61 -29.14 -10.15
CA PRO A 374 -31.36 -27.94 -9.38
C PRO A 374 -31.46 -28.22 -7.87
N THR A 375 -30.36 -28.05 -7.14
CA THR A 375 -30.28 -28.20 -5.69
C THR A 375 -30.71 -26.89 -5.02
N LYS A 376 -31.68 -26.94 -4.11
CA LYS A 376 -32.06 -25.78 -3.28
C LYS A 376 -31.08 -25.62 -2.13
N PHE A 377 -30.82 -24.38 -1.71
CA PHE A 377 -29.99 -24.08 -0.54
C PHE A 377 -30.59 -22.96 0.31
N LEU A 378 -30.30 -22.97 1.60
CA LEU A 378 -30.66 -21.98 2.60
C LEU A 378 -29.38 -21.50 3.31
N LEU A 379 -28.81 -20.39 2.84
CA LEU A 379 -27.61 -19.81 3.43
C LEU A 379 -27.98 -18.94 4.64
N SER A 380 -27.44 -19.28 5.81
CA SER A 380 -27.59 -18.49 7.03
C SER A 380 -26.23 -18.02 7.55
N ILE A 381 -26.15 -16.74 7.93
CA ILE A 381 -24.96 -16.12 8.53
C ILE A 381 -25.37 -15.50 9.87
N THR A 382 -24.72 -15.90 10.97
CA THR A 382 -25.05 -15.42 12.31
C THR A 382 -23.80 -15.04 13.11
N GLN A 383 -23.96 -14.14 14.08
CA GLN A 383 -22.92 -13.77 15.05
C GLN A 383 -23.42 -14.04 16.47
N LYS A 384 -23.14 -15.23 17.01
CA LYS A 384 -23.47 -15.59 18.40
C LYS A 384 -22.21 -15.49 19.25
N THR A 385 -22.35 -14.97 20.47
CA THR A 385 -21.32 -14.98 21.50
C THR A 385 -21.48 -16.26 22.33
N ASP A 386 -20.38 -16.91 22.75
CA ASP A 386 -20.44 -18.11 23.63
C ASP A 386 -21.16 -17.82 24.96
N GLN A 387 -21.39 -16.55 25.32
CA GLN A 387 -22.18 -16.15 26.48
C GLN A 387 -23.70 -16.20 26.27
N ASP A 388 -24.19 -16.35 25.03
CA ASP A 388 -25.63 -16.43 24.73
C ASP A 388 -26.13 -17.87 24.51
N SER A 389 -25.25 -18.88 24.58
CA SER A 389 -25.63 -20.30 24.44
C SER A 389 -25.84 -21.03 25.78
N ASP A 390 -25.28 -20.52 26.87
CA ASP A 390 -25.36 -21.20 28.17
C ASP A 390 -26.61 -20.83 28.98
N GLU A 391 -27.34 -19.74 28.64
CA GLU A 391 -28.52 -19.32 29.40
C GLU A 391 -29.87 -19.77 28.81
N ASP A 392 -29.93 -20.16 27.52
CA ASP A 392 -31.20 -20.54 26.86
C ASP A 392 -31.36 -22.04 26.53
N GLU A 393 -30.30 -22.85 26.58
CA GLU A 393 -30.42 -24.33 26.49
C GLU A 393 -30.48 -25.03 27.86
N GLU A 394 -30.05 -24.38 28.96
CA GLU A 394 -30.12 -24.98 30.30
C GLU A 394 -31.49 -24.85 31.00
N MET A 395 -32.41 -24.02 30.48
CA MET A 395 -33.71 -23.79 31.11
C MET A 395 -34.86 -24.69 30.61
N ALA A 396 -34.56 -25.71 29.80
CA ALA A 396 -35.51 -26.75 29.41
C ALA A 396 -35.21 -28.16 29.99
N ASP A 397 -34.00 -28.41 30.49
CA ASP A 397 -33.60 -29.75 31.00
C ASP A 397 -33.45 -29.84 32.53
N ALA A 398 -33.61 -28.73 33.26
CA ALA A 398 -33.47 -28.69 34.73
C ALA A 398 -34.65 -29.32 35.52
N ALA A 399 -35.68 -29.84 34.86
CA ALA A 399 -36.82 -30.49 35.53
C ALA A 399 -36.84 -32.04 35.40
N ALA A 400 -35.82 -32.66 34.78
CA ALA A 400 -35.83 -34.11 34.47
C ALA A 400 -34.60 -34.90 34.96
N THR A 401 -33.79 -34.37 35.89
CA THR A 401 -32.46 -34.92 36.23
C THR A 401 -32.31 -35.43 37.66
N ALA A 402 -33.33 -36.05 38.24
CA ALA A 402 -33.16 -36.88 39.44
C ALA A 402 -33.32 -38.38 39.18
N ASP A 403 -33.93 -38.78 38.05
CA ASP A 403 -34.36 -40.17 37.84
C ASP A 403 -34.23 -40.67 36.39
N SER A 404 -33.24 -40.18 35.66
CA SER A 404 -32.86 -40.63 34.32
C SER A 404 -31.47 -41.29 34.32
N GLU A 405 -31.31 -42.35 33.52
CA GLU A 405 -30.06 -43.08 33.29
C GLU A 405 -29.76 -43.11 31.79
N THR A 406 -28.49 -43.01 31.41
CA THR A 406 -28.05 -43.02 30.01
C THR A 406 -27.93 -44.44 29.48
N CYS A 407 -28.56 -44.71 28.33
CA CYS A 407 -28.50 -46.03 27.71
C CYS A 407 -27.11 -46.33 27.15
N SER A 408 -26.52 -47.47 27.52
CA SER A 408 -25.20 -47.90 27.04
C SER A 408 -25.12 -48.16 25.53
N ASN A 409 -26.25 -48.45 24.88
CA ASN A 409 -26.30 -48.73 23.43
C ASN A 409 -26.61 -47.48 22.60
N CYS A 410 -27.70 -46.75 22.90
CA CYS A 410 -28.09 -45.57 22.09
C CYS A 410 -27.63 -44.22 22.66
N LYS A 411 -26.98 -44.20 23.83
CA LYS A 411 -26.48 -43.01 24.53
C LYS A 411 -27.52 -41.94 24.88
N ARG A 412 -28.83 -42.23 24.75
CA ARG A 412 -29.91 -41.31 25.17
C ARG A 412 -30.17 -41.42 26.67
N SER A 413 -30.49 -40.29 27.30
CA SER A 413 -30.95 -40.21 28.70
C SER A 413 -32.41 -40.66 28.80
N ILE A 414 -32.69 -41.65 29.64
CA ILE A 414 -34.00 -42.31 29.71
C ILE A 414 -34.39 -42.47 31.18
N PRO A 415 -35.64 -42.21 31.56
CA PRO A 415 -36.09 -42.43 32.94
C PRO A 415 -35.81 -43.85 33.43
N LYS A 416 -35.29 -44.01 34.66
CA LYS A 416 -34.91 -45.31 35.25
C LYS A 416 -36.04 -46.34 35.17
N ARG A 417 -37.28 -45.91 35.39
CA ARG A 417 -38.50 -46.74 35.30
C ARG A 417 -38.73 -47.39 33.93
N SER A 418 -38.27 -46.78 32.84
CA SER A 418 -38.45 -47.29 31.47
C SER A 418 -37.16 -47.80 30.84
N MET A 419 -36.03 -47.72 31.55
CA MET A 419 -34.71 -48.12 31.07
C MET A 419 -34.65 -49.59 30.65
N MET A 420 -35.24 -50.51 31.43
CA MET A 420 -35.28 -51.94 31.10
C MET A 420 -36.05 -52.21 29.80
N LEU A 421 -37.19 -51.54 29.60
CA LEU A 421 -38.02 -51.71 28.40
C LEU A 421 -37.33 -51.10 27.17
N HIS A 422 -36.70 -49.93 27.36
CA HIS A 422 -35.91 -49.30 26.32
C HIS A 422 -34.69 -50.12 25.94
N GLN A 423 -33.89 -50.62 26.90
CA GLN A 423 -32.71 -51.44 26.63
C GLN A 423 -33.09 -52.65 25.78
N ASN A 424 -34.15 -53.37 26.16
CA ASN A 424 -34.62 -54.53 25.39
C ASN A 424 -35.02 -54.17 23.95
N PHE A 425 -35.73 -53.06 23.75
CA PHE A 425 -36.10 -52.60 22.41
C PHE A 425 -34.88 -52.09 21.62
N CYS A 426 -33.99 -51.36 22.28
CA CYS A 426 -32.80 -50.74 21.73
C CYS A 426 -31.76 -51.77 21.30
N PHE A 427 -31.43 -52.76 22.14
CA PHE A 427 -30.50 -53.84 21.77
C PHE A 427 -31.03 -54.73 20.62
N ARG A 428 -32.37 -54.84 20.49
CA ARG A 428 -33.00 -55.60 19.41
C ARG A 428 -33.00 -54.84 18.09
N ASN A 429 -33.31 -53.55 18.10
CA ASN A 429 -33.55 -52.78 16.89
C ASN A 429 -32.39 -51.89 16.48
N ASN A 430 -31.50 -51.53 17.41
CA ASN A 430 -30.41 -50.60 17.16
C ASN A 430 -29.05 -51.25 17.39
N ILE A 431 -28.08 -50.84 16.58
CA ILE A 431 -26.68 -51.25 16.67
C ILE A 431 -25.78 -50.02 16.75
N LEU A 432 -24.91 -49.99 17.75
CA LEU A 432 -23.82 -49.02 17.82
C LEU A 432 -22.76 -49.41 16.78
N CYS A 433 -22.20 -48.43 16.06
CA CYS A 433 -21.12 -48.69 15.13
C CYS A 433 -19.92 -49.38 15.82
N ARG A 434 -19.45 -50.48 15.21
CA ARG A 434 -18.38 -51.33 15.74
C ARG A 434 -17.00 -50.69 15.70
N HIS A 435 -16.81 -49.71 14.81
CA HIS A 435 -15.56 -48.95 14.67
C HIS A 435 -15.46 -47.78 15.65
N GLY A 436 -16.45 -47.61 16.55
CA GLY A 436 -16.35 -46.65 17.65
C GLY A 436 -16.63 -45.19 17.27
N CYS A 437 -17.22 -44.88 16.11
CA CYS A 437 -17.64 -43.51 15.77
C CYS A 437 -18.80 -42.98 16.63
N GLY A 438 -19.44 -43.85 17.43
CA GLY A 438 -20.50 -43.46 18.36
C GLY A 438 -21.88 -43.26 17.73
N GLN A 439 -22.04 -43.45 16.41
CA GLN A 439 -23.34 -43.44 15.74
C GLN A 439 -24.12 -44.73 16.00
N VAL A 440 -25.45 -44.58 16.05
CA VAL A 440 -26.40 -45.64 16.38
C VAL A 440 -27.35 -45.80 15.21
N PHE A 441 -27.32 -46.98 14.58
CA PHE A 441 -28.14 -47.29 13.41
C PHE A 441 -29.26 -48.26 13.77
N LYS A 442 -30.32 -48.28 12.98
CA LYS A 442 -31.26 -49.40 13.02
C LYS A 442 -30.60 -50.61 12.37
N ARG A 443 -30.83 -51.81 12.90
CA ARG A 443 -30.29 -53.03 12.29
C ARG A 443 -30.77 -53.15 10.84
N GLY A 444 -29.82 -53.32 9.92
CA GLY A 444 -30.03 -53.38 8.48
C GLY A 444 -29.57 -52.11 7.73
N THR A 445 -29.44 -50.96 8.38
CA THR A 445 -29.03 -49.68 7.73
C THR A 445 -27.58 -49.29 8.04
N GLU A 446 -26.83 -50.11 8.77
CA GLU A 446 -25.43 -49.84 9.11
C GLU A 446 -24.46 -50.02 7.92
N LEU A 447 -24.91 -50.63 6.82
CA LEU A 447 -24.09 -50.90 5.64
C LEU A 447 -23.84 -49.66 4.78
N ASP A 448 -24.72 -48.68 4.88
CA ASP A 448 -24.62 -47.40 4.16
C ASP A 448 -23.60 -46.45 4.83
N HIS A 449 -23.15 -46.81 6.02
CA HIS A 449 -22.19 -46.05 6.81
C HIS A 449 -20.75 -46.49 6.51
N TRP A 450 -19.86 -45.52 6.28
CA TRP A 450 -18.47 -45.78 5.94
C TRP A 450 -17.49 -45.16 6.95
N HIS A 451 -16.29 -45.73 6.99
CA HIS A 451 -15.14 -45.21 7.71
C HIS A 451 -13.98 -45.09 6.73
N CYS A 452 -13.25 -43.98 6.80
CA CYS A 452 -12.00 -43.86 6.05
C CYS A 452 -10.94 -44.81 6.65
N THR A 453 -10.13 -45.42 5.79
CA THR A 453 -9.00 -46.26 6.21
C THR A 453 -7.75 -45.45 6.54
N GLU A 454 -7.65 -44.23 6.01
CA GLU A 454 -6.47 -43.36 6.15
C GLU A 454 -6.64 -42.29 7.23
N CYS A 455 -7.88 -41.95 7.60
CA CYS A 455 -8.17 -40.98 8.65
C CYS A 455 -9.36 -41.39 9.52
N LYS A 456 -9.72 -40.57 10.51
CA LYS A 456 -10.82 -40.84 11.46
C LYS A 456 -12.20 -40.42 10.94
N ALA A 457 -12.30 -40.01 9.68
CA ALA A 457 -13.56 -39.57 9.09
C ALA A 457 -14.53 -40.74 8.89
N PHE A 458 -15.81 -40.42 8.99
CA PHE A 458 -16.90 -41.35 8.78
C PHE A 458 -18.09 -40.58 8.19
N GLY A 459 -18.99 -41.29 7.51
CA GLY A 459 -20.14 -40.67 6.86
C GLY A 459 -21.17 -41.70 6.42
N LEU A 460 -22.26 -41.22 5.84
CA LEU A 460 -23.35 -42.05 5.32
C LEU A 460 -23.44 -41.86 3.81
N ASN A 461 -23.41 -42.96 3.07
CA ASN A 461 -23.74 -42.97 1.66
C ASN A 461 -25.26 -43.02 1.51
N THR A 462 -25.79 -42.26 0.56
CA THR A 462 -27.20 -42.34 0.17
C THR A 462 -27.28 -42.79 -1.29
N PRO A 463 -28.42 -43.34 -1.74
CA PRO A 463 -28.60 -43.71 -3.15
C PRO A 463 -28.33 -42.57 -4.14
N GLU A 464 -28.44 -41.33 -3.68
CA GLU A 464 -28.25 -40.10 -4.47
C GLU A 464 -26.84 -39.51 -4.32
N HIS A 465 -26.12 -39.80 -3.23
CA HIS A 465 -24.83 -39.18 -2.92
C HIS A 465 -23.83 -40.17 -2.29
N ASP A 466 -22.70 -40.36 -2.97
CA ASP A 466 -21.57 -41.16 -2.50
C ASP A 466 -20.56 -40.25 -1.78
N THR A 467 -20.75 -40.11 -0.46
CA THR A 467 -19.94 -39.24 0.39
C THR A 467 -18.55 -39.83 0.66
N TYR A 468 -18.39 -41.16 0.57
CA TYR A 468 -17.10 -41.83 0.72
C TYR A 468 -16.13 -41.42 -0.40
N ASN A 469 -16.55 -41.55 -1.67
CA ASN A 469 -15.69 -41.21 -2.80
C ASN A 469 -15.36 -39.71 -2.86
N LYS A 470 -16.32 -38.85 -2.47
CA LYS A 470 -16.06 -37.42 -2.29
C LYS A 470 -14.99 -37.16 -1.22
N HIS A 471 -15.06 -37.84 -0.08
CA HIS A 471 -14.04 -37.72 0.96
C HIS A 471 -12.66 -38.19 0.49
N MET A 472 -12.57 -39.32 -0.22
CA MET A 472 -11.32 -39.78 -0.82
C MET A 472 -10.73 -38.76 -1.81
N ASP A 473 -11.57 -38.18 -2.68
CA ASP A 473 -11.13 -37.18 -3.66
C ASP A 473 -10.60 -35.89 -3.01
N ILE A 474 -11.28 -35.41 -1.96
CA ILE A 474 -10.94 -34.14 -1.32
C ILE A 474 -9.78 -34.28 -0.32
N ALA A 475 -9.81 -35.32 0.51
CA ALA A 475 -8.88 -35.46 1.64
C ALA A 475 -7.64 -36.31 1.34
N HIS A 476 -7.68 -37.20 0.35
CA HIS A 476 -6.64 -38.22 0.14
C HIS A 476 -6.08 -38.27 -1.29
N THR A 477 -6.62 -37.47 -2.22
CA THR A 477 -6.10 -37.42 -3.59
C THR A 477 -5.02 -36.34 -3.72
N ALA A 478 -3.82 -36.77 -4.10
CA ALA A 478 -2.70 -35.88 -4.33
C ALA A 478 -2.93 -35.00 -5.57
N ARG A 479 -2.65 -33.69 -5.45
CA ARG A 479 -2.85 -32.69 -6.50
C ARG A 479 -1.63 -31.81 -6.63
N ARG A 480 -1.24 -31.48 -7.87
CA ARG A 480 -0.12 -30.57 -8.14
C ARG A 480 -0.65 -29.16 -8.38
N CYS A 481 0.09 -28.17 -7.88
CA CYS A 481 -0.22 -26.78 -8.18
C CYS A 481 0.00 -26.53 -9.67
N ALA A 482 -0.97 -25.89 -10.33
CA ALA A 482 -0.86 -25.56 -11.76
C ALA A 482 0.18 -24.45 -12.04
N SER A 483 0.67 -23.74 -11.02
CA SER A 483 1.49 -22.52 -11.16
C SER A 483 2.92 -22.68 -10.66
N CYS A 484 3.20 -23.72 -9.89
CA CYS A 484 4.50 -23.95 -9.32
C CYS A 484 4.70 -25.45 -9.13
N ASP A 485 5.91 -25.85 -8.75
CA ASP A 485 6.28 -27.25 -8.64
C ASP A 485 5.76 -27.95 -7.37
N TYR A 486 4.94 -27.27 -6.56
CA TYR A 486 4.38 -27.81 -5.32
C TYR A 486 3.38 -28.95 -5.59
N SER A 487 3.47 -30.02 -4.79
CA SER A 487 2.53 -31.13 -4.81
C SER A 487 1.92 -31.29 -3.42
N ALA A 488 0.60 -31.20 -3.34
CA ALA A 488 -0.17 -31.38 -2.11
C ALA A 488 -0.72 -32.81 -2.03
N GLY A 489 -0.83 -33.35 -0.82
CA GLY A 489 -1.46 -34.65 -0.56
C GLY A 489 -3.00 -34.60 -0.46
N SER A 490 -3.58 -33.41 -0.31
CA SER A 490 -5.02 -33.19 -0.21
C SER A 490 -5.44 -31.86 -0.85
N LEU A 491 -6.74 -31.68 -1.09
CA LEU A 491 -7.29 -30.42 -1.59
C LEU A 491 -7.08 -29.28 -0.59
N SER A 492 -7.24 -29.55 0.71
CA SER A 492 -7.04 -28.57 1.78
C SER A 492 -5.61 -28.06 1.83
N GLU A 493 -4.62 -28.94 1.65
CA GLU A 493 -3.22 -28.56 1.60
C GLU A 493 -2.89 -27.74 0.34
N LEU A 494 -3.47 -28.09 -0.81
CA LEU A 494 -3.31 -27.31 -2.04
C LEU A 494 -3.89 -25.90 -1.90
N ALA A 495 -5.08 -25.79 -1.30
CA ALA A 495 -5.73 -24.52 -1.05
C ALA A 495 -4.94 -23.65 -0.06
N ALA A 496 -4.42 -24.24 1.02
CA ALA A 496 -3.54 -23.56 1.95
C ALA A 496 -2.29 -23.03 1.24
N HIS A 497 -1.64 -23.83 0.39
CA HIS A 497 -0.49 -23.40 -0.40
C HIS A 497 -0.84 -22.22 -1.33
N LYS A 498 -1.89 -22.35 -2.16
CA LYS A 498 -2.33 -21.32 -3.12
C LYS A 498 -2.74 -20.02 -2.46
N THR A 499 -3.27 -20.06 -1.24
CA THR A 499 -3.71 -18.88 -0.50
C THR A 499 -2.67 -18.27 0.42
N THR A 500 -1.52 -18.92 0.67
CA THR A 500 -0.52 -18.41 1.63
C THR A 500 0.89 -18.29 1.07
N THR A 501 1.44 -19.38 0.51
CA THR A 501 2.88 -19.53 0.22
C THR A 501 3.21 -19.63 -1.25
N CYS A 502 2.22 -19.77 -2.13
CA CYS A 502 2.45 -19.85 -3.57
C CYS A 502 3.09 -18.57 -4.12
N ALA A 503 4.25 -18.69 -4.77
CA ALA A 503 4.96 -17.56 -5.39
C ALA A 503 4.14 -16.83 -6.47
N HIS A 504 3.22 -17.55 -7.11
CA HIS A 504 2.35 -17.01 -8.16
C HIS A 504 1.02 -16.47 -7.62
N LYS A 505 0.78 -16.55 -6.29
CA LYS A 505 -0.39 -15.94 -5.67
C LYS A 505 -0.38 -14.43 -5.95
N LEU A 506 -1.52 -13.90 -6.39
CA LEU A 506 -1.66 -12.47 -6.64
C LEU A 506 -1.95 -11.73 -5.34
N ILE A 507 -1.26 -10.60 -5.16
CA ILE A 507 -1.40 -9.70 -4.04
C ILE A 507 -1.58 -8.27 -4.55
N LEU A 508 -2.31 -7.46 -3.79
CA LEU A 508 -2.35 -6.01 -3.98
C LEU A 508 -1.21 -5.40 -3.17
N CYS A 509 -0.14 -4.97 -3.84
CA CYS A 509 1.03 -4.42 -3.16
C CYS A 509 0.70 -3.06 -2.52
N ARG A 510 1.03 -2.93 -1.23
CA ARG A 510 0.81 -1.69 -0.47
C ARG A 510 1.62 -0.48 -0.95
N PHE A 511 2.71 -0.70 -1.69
CA PHE A 511 3.65 0.35 -2.08
C PHE A 511 3.51 0.80 -3.54
N CYS A 512 3.22 -0.11 -4.48
CA CYS A 512 2.94 0.25 -5.87
C CYS A 512 1.45 0.29 -6.21
N HIS A 513 0.58 -0.20 -5.32
CA HIS A 513 -0.88 -0.27 -5.52
C HIS A 513 -1.32 -1.10 -6.73
N LEU A 514 -0.43 -1.93 -7.26
CA LEU A 514 -0.69 -2.83 -8.37
C LEU A 514 -0.93 -4.26 -7.88
N VAL A 515 -1.71 -5.00 -8.68
CA VAL A 515 -1.88 -6.43 -8.53
C VAL A 515 -0.70 -7.15 -9.17
N VAL A 516 0.03 -7.91 -8.37
CA VAL A 516 1.28 -8.56 -8.77
C VAL A 516 1.41 -9.93 -8.10
N PRO A 517 2.19 -10.86 -8.68
CA PRO A 517 2.57 -12.09 -7.99
C PRO A 517 3.35 -11.82 -6.71
N GLN A 518 3.20 -12.71 -5.72
CA GLN A 518 3.87 -12.64 -4.41
C GLN A 518 5.39 -12.79 -4.52
N GLU A 519 5.86 -13.52 -5.54
CA GLU A 519 7.26 -13.93 -5.75
C GLU A 519 7.74 -14.97 -4.72
N GLU A 520 8.87 -15.62 -4.99
CA GLU A 520 9.45 -16.63 -4.08
C GLU A 520 10.13 -15.96 -2.89
N ASP A 521 9.82 -16.42 -1.67
CA ASP A 521 10.52 -15.95 -0.46
C ASP A 521 11.79 -16.76 -0.24
N THR A 522 12.91 -16.30 -0.80
CA THR A 522 14.21 -16.97 -0.65
C THR A 522 14.78 -16.89 0.77
N ASN A 523 14.37 -15.87 1.55
CA ASN A 523 14.99 -15.52 2.82
C ASN A 523 14.06 -15.72 4.03
N PHE A 524 12.86 -16.29 3.83
CA PHE A 524 11.83 -16.48 4.86
C PHE A 524 11.48 -15.19 5.63
N THR A 525 11.66 -14.04 4.98
CA THR A 525 11.47 -12.73 5.61
C THR A 525 10.01 -12.32 5.70
N ALA A 526 9.14 -12.94 4.90
CA ALA A 526 7.74 -12.56 4.85
C ALA A 526 7.01 -12.87 6.15
N ALA A 527 7.35 -13.98 6.81
CA ALA A 527 6.75 -14.35 8.09
C ALA A 527 7.12 -13.38 9.23
N ILE A 528 8.34 -12.83 9.22
CA ILE A 528 8.83 -11.93 10.27
C ILE A 528 8.34 -10.51 10.05
N THR A 529 8.39 -10.03 8.80
CA THR A 529 8.07 -8.64 8.46
C THR A 529 6.58 -8.42 8.19
N GLY A 530 5.82 -9.49 7.93
CA GLY A 530 4.43 -9.41 7.48
C GLY A 530 4.27 -8.80 6.08
N LEU A 531 5.37 -8.65 5.33
CA LEU A 531 5.38 -8.15 3.96
C LEU A 531 5.63 -9.33 3.02
N SER A 532 4.92 -9.36 1.91
CA SER A 532 5.27 -10.30 0.83
C SER A 532 6.68 -10.03 0.28
N PRO A 533 7.31 -11.02 -0.40
CA PRO A 533 8.60 -10.83 -1.06
C PRO A 533 8.59 -9.65 -2.05
N HIS A 534 7.55 -9.55 -2.89
CA HIS A 534 7.36 -8.39 -3.75
C HIS A 534 7.26 -7.07 -2.97
N GLU A 535 6.48 -7.01 -1.88
CA GLU A 535 6.38 -5.80 -1.06
C GLU A 535 7.70 -5.43 -0.38
N THR A 536 8.55 -6.41 -0.06
CA THR A 536 9.86 -6.17 0.54
C THR A 536 10.80 -5.46 -0.44
N SER A 537 10.79 -5.88 -1.72
CA SER A 537 11.57 -5.25 -2.77
C SER A 537 10.97 -3.90 -3.19
N CYS A 538 9.65 -3.84 -3.39
CA CYS A 538 8.92 -2.62 -3.76
C CYS A 538 9.00 -1.54 -2.67
N GLY A 539 8.84 -1.93 -1.40
CA GLY A 539 8.98 -1.07 -0.23
C GLY A 539 10.42 -0.64 0.07
N GLY A 540 11.41 -1.24 -0.61
CA GLY A 540 12.81 -0.81 -0.58
C GLY A 540 13.08 0.51 -1.31
N ARG A 541 12.15 0.95 -2.17
CA ARG A 541 12.20 2.28 -2.81
C ARG A 541 12.20 3.38 -1.75
N THR A 542 12.90 4.47 -2.03
CA THR A 542 13.06 5.58 -1.09
C THR A 542 12.23 6.80 -1.49
N THR A 543 11.72 7.50 -0.49
CA THR A 543 11.06 8.81 -0.63
C THR A 543 11.56 9.76 0.46
N ASN A 544 11.36 11.07 0.26
CA ASN A 544 11.79 12.07 1.24
C ASN A 544 10.71 12.23 2.33
N CYS A 545 11.14 12.27 3.59
CA CYS A 545 10.25 12.58 4.70
C CYS A 545 9.81 14.06 4.63
N HIS A 546 8.51 14.33 4.72
CA HIS A 546 7.99 15.70 4.69
C HIS A 546 8.29 16.53 5.95
N ILE A 547 8.79 15.91 7.03
CA ILE A 547 9.13 16.58 8.29
C ILE A 547 10.62 16.95 8.35
N CYS A 548 11.51 16.05 7.91
CA CYS A 548 12.96 16.25 8.02
C CYS A 548 13.73 16.12 6.70
N GLU A 549 13.04 15.93 5.58
CA GLU A 549 13.59 15.82 4.21
C GLU A 549 14.60 14.69 3.99
N ARG A 550 14.84 13.85 5.02
CA ARG A 550 15.71 12.68 4.91
C ARG A 550 15.09 11.66 3.98
N ILE A 551 15.95 11.00 3.22
CA ILE A 551 15.61 9.90 2.34
C ILE A 551 15.34 8.66 3.21
N VAL A 552 14.13 8.11 3.13
CA VAL A 552 13.67 6.97 3.91
C VAL A 552 13.03 5.95 2.98
N GLN A 553 13.24 4.65 3.25
CA GLN A 553 12.57 3.58 2.50
C GLN A 553 11.07 3.57 2.80
N LEU A 554 10.23 3.32 1.79
CA LEU A 554 8.76 3.30 1.92
C LEU A 554 8.29 2.36 3.03
N LYS A 555 8.89 1.17 3.14
CA LYS A 555 8.57 0.19 4.19
C LYS A 555 8.88 0.67 5.62
N ASN A 556 9.81 1.61 5.77
CA ASN A 556 10.24 2.15 7.07
C ASN A 556 9.62 3.52 7.39
N MET A 557 8.79 4.08 6.50
CA MET A 557 8.22 5.42 6.68
C MET A 557 7.33 5.50 7.92
N GLU A 558 6.52 4.48 8.20
CA GLU A 558 5.65 4.47 9.38
C GLU A 558 6.46 4.52 10.69
N VAL A 559 7.51 3.70 10.81
CA VAL A 559 8.38 3.69 11.99
C VAL A 559 9.15 5.01 12.10
N HIS A 560 9.59 5.57 10.97
CA HIS A 560 10.25 6.86 10.94
C HIS A 560 9.34 8.01 11.45
N LEU A 561 8.07 8.03 11.03
CA LEU A 561 7.09 9.00 11.51
C LEU A 561 6.77 8.81 13.00
N LYS A 562 6.63 7.56 13.48
CA LYS A 562 6.49 7.27 14.92
C LYS A 562 7.69 7.79 15.72
N ASN A 563 8.89 7.70 15.18
CA ASN A 563 10.07 8.27 15.82
C ASN A 563 10.03 9.81 15.88
N HIS A 564 9.47 10.48 14.87
CA HIS A 564 9.21 11.92 14.94
C HIS A 564 8.20 12.25 16.05
N ASP A 565 7.11 11.48 16.17
CA ASP A 565 6.12 11.68 17.23
C ASP A 565 6.72 11.46 18.63
N LEU A 566 7.55 10.42 18.80
CA LEU A 566 8.26 10.17 20.05
C LEU A 566 9.23 11.31 20.39
N GLN A 567 9.98 11.80 19.39
CA GLN A 567 10.87 12.95 19.58
C GLN A 567 10.08 14.20 19.97
N ARG A 568 8.95 14.47 19.32
CA ARG A 568 8.04 15.58 19.64
C ARG A 568 7.60 15.51 21.10
N LYS A 569 7.06 14.36 21.53
CA LYS A 569 6.58 14.13 22.91
C LYS A 569 7.68 14.17 23.97
N SER A 570 8.90 13.77 23.62
CA SER A 570 10.04 13.80 24.53
C SER A 570 10.63 15.20 24.77
N GLN A 571 10.23 16.21 23.99
CA GLN A 571 10.76 17.56 24.15
C GLN A 571 10.23 18.23 25.43
N LEU A 572 11.16 18.74 26.23
CA LEU A 572 10.83 19.55 27.40
C LEU A 572 10.18 20.87 26.96
N LEU A 573 9.33 21.41 27.84
CA LEU A 573 8.71 22.73 27.64
C LEU A 573 9.79 23.80 27.33
N PRO A 574 9.61 24.62 26.28
CA PRO A 574 10.55 25.69 25.96
C PRO A 574 10.71 26.69 27.11
N LYS A 575 11.96 27.02 27.46
CA LYS A 575 12.23 28.07 28.45
C LYS A 575 12.05 29.46 27.81
N ILE A 576 11.00 30.19 28.17
CA ILE A 576 10.75 31.57 27.71
C ILE A 576 11.30 32.62 28.69
N CYS A 577 11.50 33.86 28.28
CA CYS A 577 11.94 34.94 29.18
C CYS A 577 11.00 35.13 30.39
N ARG A 578 11.55 35.31 31.61
CA ARG A 578 10.77 35.59 32.83
C ARG A 578 9.95 36.90 32.78
N ASN A 579 10.33 37.83 31.89
CA ASN A 579 9.50 39.01 31.65
C ASN A 579 8.23 38.57 30.89
N VAL A 580 7.06 38.65 31.53
CA VAL A 580 5.75 38.23 30.98
C VAL A 580 5.39 38.98 29.70
N ASN A 581 5.97 40.15 29.47
CA ASN A 581 5.78 40.89 28.21
C ASN A 581 6.74 40.46 27.09
N CYS A 582 7.70 39.57 27.35
CA CYS A 582 8.73 39.17 26.41
C CYS A 582 8.52 37.73 25.93
N THR A 583 8.41 37.57 24.62
CA THR A 583 8.24 36.28 23.93
C THR A 583 9.53 35.72 23.34
N ARG A 584 10.69 36.05 23.92
CA ARG A 584 11.96 35.44 23.51
C ARG A 584 12.20 34.13 24.25
N THR A 585 12.53 33.08 23.52
CA THR A 585 13.05 31.83 24.08
C THR A 585 14.49 31.99 24.54
N ARG A 586 14.92 31.16 25.50
CA ARG A 586 16.27 31.17 26.04
C ARG A 586 16.97 29.88 25.69
N THR A 587 18.10 30.01 25.02
CA THR A 587 19.01 28.92 24.67
C THR A 587 20.18 28.77 25.64
N ASN A 588 20.58 29.87 26.31
CA ASN A 588 21.74 29.89 27.22
C ASN A 588 21.31 30.03 28.69
N ASP A 589 21.80 29.12 29.54
CA ASP A 589 21.48 29.03 30.98
C ASP A 589 22.14 30.14 31.85
N ASN A 590 22.95 31.05 31.27
CA ASN A 590 23.74 32.04 32.02
C ASN A 590 23.00 33.30 32.49
N GLN A 591 21.85 33.15 33.16
CA GLN A 591 21.29 34.25 33.97
C GLN A 591 20.46 33.71 35.13
N GLN A 592 20.99 33.85 36.35
CA GLN A 592 20.35 33.56 37.63
C GLN A 592 18.95 34.19 37.80
N ILE A 593 18.59 35.16 36.97
CA ILE A 593 17.36 35.96 37.09
C ILE A 593 16.26 35.51 36.11
N GLY A 594 16.57 34.70 35.09
CA GLY A 594 15.56 34.18 34.16
C GLY A 594 15.21 35.07 32.96
N LEU A 595 15.92 36.19 32.75
CA LEU A 595 15.66 37.14 31.65
C LEU A 595 16.48 36.81 30.38
N CYS A 596 15.98 37.17 29.20
CA CYS A 596 16.77 37.18 27.96
C CYS A 596 17.79 38.33 27.96
N SER A 597 18.82 38.24 27.11
CA SER A 597 19.91 39.23 26.99
C SER A 597 19.41 40.67 26.82
N VAL A 598 18.38 40.88 26.01
CA VAL A 598 17.82 42.22 25.75
C VAL A 598 17.02 42.76 26.94
N CYS A 599 16.26 41.92 27.64
CA CYS A 599 15.54 42.36 28.85
C CYS A 599 16.49 42.63 30.01
N PHE A 600 17.59 41.89 30.08
CA PHE A 600 18.65 42.05 31.06
C PHE A 600 19.60 43.21 30.75
N GLY A 601 19.80 43.59 29.49
CA GLY A 601 20.72 44.67 29.07
C GLY A 601 20.58 45.97 29.88
N PRO A 602 19.38 46.53 30.10
CA PRO A 602 19.19 47.74 30.91
C PRO A 602 19.49 47.55 32.41
N LEU A 603 19.54 46.30 32.88
CA LEU A 603 19.90 45.90 34.24
C LEU A 603 21.36 45.43 34.32
N TYR A 604 22.12 45.47 33.23
CA TYR A 604 23.51 45.08 33.23
C TYR A 604 24.38 46.19 33.85
N SER A 605 25.36 45.78 34.63
CA SER A 605 26.45 46.64 35.09
C SER A 605 27.69 45.76 35.19
N SER A 606 28.83 46.31 34.80
CA SER A 606 30.14 45.67 34.94
C SER A 606 30.70 45.75 36.36
N GLN A 607 30.03 46.49 37.27
CA GLN A 607 30.46 46.61 38.66
C GLN A 607 30.17 45.31 39.42
N TYR A 608 31.16 44.83 40.16
CA TYR A 608 31.04 43.64 41.00
C TYR A 608 30.07 43.87 42.16
N ASP A 609 28.90 43.23 42.09
CA ASP A 609 27.84 43.29 43.11
C ASP A 609 27.51 41.88 43.64
N PRO A 610 28.29 41.36 44.60
CA PRO A 610 28.08 40.01 45.15
C PRO A 610 26.77 39.90 45.96
N THR A 611 26.17 41.02 46.35
CA THR A 611 24.93 41.07 47.14
C THR A 611 23.68 41.35 46.31
N ASN A 612 23.83 41.57 44.99
CA ASN A 612 22.78 41.92 44.03
C ASN A 612 21.88 43.10 44.46
N GLN A 613 22.35 43.95 45.37
CA GLN A 613 21.57 45.08 45.87
C GLN A 613 21.50 46.22 44.85
N ALA A 614 22.59 46.46 44.12
CA ALA A 614 22.61 47.44 43.05
C ALA A 614 21.77 46.96 41.86
N LEU A 615 21.71 45.65 41.60
CA LEU A 615 20.79 45.06 40.64
C LEU A 615 19.32 45.28 41.05
N ALA A 616 18.96 44.96 42.30
CA ALA A 616 17.59 45.15 42.80
C ALA A 616 17.16 46.61 42.73
N ARG A 617 18.00 47.55 43.17
CA ARG A 617 17.74 49.00 43.06
C ARG A 617 17.51 49.45 41.61
N ARG A 618 18.28 48.93 40.65
CA ARG A 618 18.10 49.26 39.22
C ARG A 618 16.77 48.72 38.68
N ALA A 619 16.38 47.51 39.08
CA ALA A 619 15.07 46.96 38.74
C ALA A 619 13.92 47.77 39.37
N GLU A 620 14.04 48.18 40.64
CA GLU A 620 13.08 49.05 41.32
C GLU A 620 12.93 50.40 40.61
N LEU A 621 14.04 51.07 40.30
CA LEU A 621 14.04 52.36 39.59
C LEU A 621 13.38 52.25 38.21
N ARG A 622 13.62 51.16 37.49
CA ARG A 622 12.98 50.89 36.20
C ARG A 622 11.46 50.78 36.35
N TYR A 623 10.97 50.03 37.33
CA TYR A 623 9.53 49.91 37.60
C TYR A 623 8.89 51.22 38.03
N LEU A 624 9.51 51.96 38.95
CA LEU A 624 9.02 53.27 39.39
C LEU A 624 8.91 54.23 38.22
N THR A 625 9.90 54.23 37.32
CA THR A 625 9.86 55.05 36.10
C THR A 625 8.70 54.64 35.19
N GLN A 626 8.46 53.34 35.00
CA GLN A 626 7.34 52.84 34.21
C GLN A 626 5.96 53.20 34.82
N LEU A 627 5.81 53.14 36.15
CA LEU A 627 4.53 53.41 36.83
C LEU A 627 4.22 54.90 37.00
N LEU A 628 5.24 55.74 37.19
CA LEU A 628 5.05 57.18 37.44
C LEU A 628 5.07 58.00 36.15
N LYS A 629 6.05 57.75 35.29
CA LYS A 629 6.26 58.49 34.03
C LYS A 629 5.60 57.79 32.85
N GLY A 630 5.66 56.47 32.81
CA GLY A 630 5.22 55.68 31.65
C GLY A 630 6.28 55.61 30.55
N CYS A 631 6.09 54.70 29.61
CA CYS A 631 7.01 54.53 28.46
C CYS A 631 6.70 55.47 27.27
N GLY A 632 5.53 56.12 27.26
CA GLY A 632 5.11 57.06 26.21
C GLY A 632 4.80 56.41 24.86
N LYS A 633 4.74 55.07 24.77
CA LYS A 633 4.44 54.34 23.53
C LYS A 633 2.94 54.06 23.38
N PRO A 634 2.31 54.34 22.23
CA PRO A 634 0.86 54.21 22.04
C PRO A 634 0.39 52.74 21.98
N TRP A 635 1.27 51.82 21.58
CA TRP A 635 0.99 50.38 21.49
C TRP A 635 1.31 49.60 22.78
N CYS A 636 1.81 50.27 23.82
CA CYS A 636 2.12 49.59 25.08
C CYS A 636 0.83 49.13 25.77
N LEU A 637 0.74 47.85 26.12
CA LEU A 637 -0.38 47.25 26.84
C LEU A 637 0.04 46.65 28.20
N ASN A 638 1.18 47.09 28.74
CA ASN A 638 1.72 46.58 30.00
C ASN A 638 0.94 47.15 31.20
N GLU A 639 0.47 46.27 32.10
CA GLU A 639 -0.21 46.61 33.35
C GLU A 639 0.70 47.36 34.33
N MET A 640 2.01 47.12 34.25
CA MET A 640 3.02 47.75 35.10
C MET A 640 3.63 49.00 34.44
N CYS A 641 2.82 49.70 33.64
CA CYS A 641 3.21 50.95 32.98
C CYS A 641 2.05 51.94 32.99
N LYS A 642 2.31 53.20 33.35
CA LYS A 642 1.30 54.28 33.33
C LYS A 642 0.64 54.41 31.95
N THR A 643 1.46 54.50 30.90
CA THR A 643 0.98 54.55 29.51
C THR A 643 0.18 53.30 29.12
N GLY A 644 0.65 52.10 29.52
CA GLY A 644 -0.02 50.85 29.16
C GLY A 644 -1.36 50.64 29.86
N ARG A 645 -1.50 51.10 31.11
CA ARG A 645 -2.77 51.11 31.85
C ARG A 645 -3.83 51.97 31.16
N VAL A 646 -3.43 53.11 30.59
CA VAL A 646 -4.34 54.01 29.86
C VAL A 646 -4.73 53.42 28.50
N ASN A 647 -3.80 52.78 27.80
CA ASN A 647 -4.05 52.25 26.44
C ASN A 647 -4.83 50.94 26.41
N ARG A 648 -4.90 50.20 27.52
CA ARG A 648 -5.67 48.95 27.62
C ARG A 648 -7.17 49.20 27.50
N LYS A 649 -7.90 48.17 27.05
CA LYS A 649 -9.36 48.15 26.96
C LYS A 649 -9.87 46.94 27.76
N PRO A 650 -10.53 47.12 28.92
CA PRO A 650 -10.80 48.40 29.61
C PRO A 650 -9.53 49.04 30.20
N SER A 651 -9.53 50.37 30.35
CA SER A 651 -8.41 51.12 30.94
C SER A 651 -8.27 50.84 32.43
N LEU A 652 -7.05 50.65 32.91
CA LEU A 652 -6.76 50.44 34.32
C LEU A 652 -6.47 51.78 35.03
N PRO A 653 -6.84 51.94 36.32
CA PRO A 653 -6.57 53.14 37.08
C PRO A 653 -5.06 53.38 37.25
N VAL A 654 -4.65 54.66 37.17
CA VAL A 654 -3.27 55.08 37.39
C VAL A 654 -2.92 54.92 38.86
N ILE A 655 -1.78 54.30 39.15
CA ILE A 655 -1.32 54.09 40.53
C ILE A 655 -0.69 55.40 41.07
N PRO A 656 -1.14 55.92 42.22
CA PRO A 656 -0.51 57.08 42.87
C PRO A 656 0.87 56.72 43.44
N SER A 657 1.75 57.72 43.60
CA SER A 657 3.18 57.49 43.91
C SER A 657 3.46 56.72 45.20
N LYS A 658 2.61 56.89 46.23
CA LYS A 658 2.74 56.18 47.51
C LYS A 658 2.48 54.67 47.34
N GLU A 659 1.44 54.32 46.60
CA GLU A 659 1.07 52.92 46.32
C GLU A 659 2.07 52.26 45.37
N ALA A 660 2.55 52.98 44.36
CA ALA A 660 3.56 52.47 43.42
C ALA A 660 4.86 52.05 44.13
N THR A 661 5.28 52.79 45.15
CA THR A 661 6.51 52.47 45.91
C THR A 661 6.35 51.21 46.76
N VAL A 662 5.18 51.00 47.36
CA VAL A 662 4.88 49.79 48.15
C VAL A 662 4.80 48.56 47.22
N LEU A 663 4.13 48.71 46.09
CA LEU A 663 3.92 47.64 45.11
C LEU A 663 5.22 47.21 44.41
N VAL A 664 6.13 48.14 44.11
CA VAL A 664 7.43 47.78 43.51
C VAL A 664 8.34 47.08 44.51
N LYS A 665 8.33 47.48 45.79
CA LYS A 665 9.12 46.84 46.84
C LYS A 665 8.69 45.40 47.12
N SER A 666 7.40 45.07 46.96
CA SER A 666 6.93 43.69 47.08
C SER A 666 7.26 42.83 45.86
N LEU A 667 7.33 43.41 44.66
CA LEU A 667 7.67 42.70 43.42
C LEU A 667 9.18 42.47 43.23
N VAL A 668 10.00 43.39 43.74
CA VAL A 668 11.47 43.36 43.57
C VAL A 668 12.12 43.05 44.91
N THR A 669 11.91 41.84 45.43
CA THR A 669 12.65 41.36 46.60
C THR A 669 14.02 40.81 46.17
N LYS A 670 15.03 40.94 47.04
CA LYS A 670 16.40 40.43 46.76
C LYS A 670 16.39 38.92 46.49
N GLU A 671 15.64 38.19 47.30
CA GLU A 671 15.43 36.74 47.17
C GLU A 671 14.60 36.42 45.93
N GLY A 672 13.59 37.23 45.61
CA GLY A 672 12.74 37.07 44.44
C GLY A 672 13.46 37.33 43.11
N LEU A 673 14.45 38.20 43.04
CA LEU A 673 15.24 38.38 41.80
C LEU A 673 16.20 37.22 41.53
N LEU A 674 16.72 36.60 42.59
CA LEU A 674 17.69 35.49 42.51
C LEU A 674 17.05 34.11 42.42
N GLY A 675 15.76 33.99 42.73
CA GLY A 675 14.98 32.76 42.58
C GLY A 675 14.68 32.34 41.14
N GLY A 676 15.34 32.90 40.11
CA GLY A 676 15.14 32.47 38.72
C GLY A 676 13.67 32.43 38.29
N TYR A 677 13.22 31.31 37.69
CA TYR A 677 11.82 31.13 37.25
C TYR A 677 10.82 30.82 38.37
N THR A 678 11.28 30.43 39.56
CA THR A 678 10.41 30.02 40.67
C THR A 678 9.93 31.19 41.53
N SER A 679 10.18 32.42 41.07
CA SER A 679 9.92 33.66 41.78
C SER A 679 9.06 34.61 40.92
N HIS A 680 8.54 35.68 41.53
CA HIS A 680 7.49 36.53 40.94
C HIS A 680 7.74 36.94 39.47
N PRO A 681 6.72 36.93 38.60
CA PRO A 681 6.85 37.36 37.21
C PRO A 681 7.32 38.82 37.11
N LEU A 682 8.11 39.13 36.07
CA LEU A 682 8.56 40.48 35.78
C LEU A 682 7.74 41.09 34.64
N HIS A 683 7.48 42.40 34.68
CA HIS A 683 6.61 43.11 33.75
C HIS A 683 7.30 44.38 33.23
N PHE A 684 8.46 44.22 32.59
CA PHE A 684 9.15 45.34 31.95
C PHE A 684 8.51 45.66 30.60
N CYS A 685 8.47 46.94 30.23
CA CYS A 685 8.07 47.34 28.88
C CYS A 685 9.06 46.76 27.85
N VAL A 686 8.52 46.34 26.71
CA VAL A 686 9.23 45.74 25.57
C VAL A 686 8.96 46.55 24.30
N ASP A 687 9.59 46.17 23.19
CA ASP A 687 9.42 46.79 21.87
C ASP A 687 8.12 46.35 21.18
N GLU A 688 7.71 47.09 20.13
CA GLU A 688 6.46 46.87 19.40
C GLU A 688 6.38 45.45 18.80
N THR A 689 7.48 44.98 18.21
CA THR A 689 7.57 43.65 17.59
C THR A 689 7.31 42.53 18.58
N ILE A 690 7.87 42.63 19.78
CA ILE A 690 7.68 41.65 20.86
C ILE A 690 6.26 41.73 21.42
N SER A 691 5.71 42.94 21.54
CA SER A 691 4.32 43.13 21.97
C SER A 691 3.32 42.49 20.98
N LYS A 692 3.57 42.62 19.67
CA LYS A 692 2.76 41.96 18.63
C LYS A 692 2.91 40.44 18.69
N ARG A 693 4.15 39.92 18.75
CA ARG A 693 4.41 38.46 18.87
C ARG A 693 3.76 37.85 20.10
N LYS A 694 3.75 38.57 21.23
CA LYS A 694 3.02 38.17 22.44
C LYS A 694 1.54 38.01 22.19
N HIS A 695 0.90 38.99 21.56
CA HIS A 695 -0.52 38.92 21.26
C HIS A 695 -0.83 37.70 20.35
N LEU A 696 -0.02 37.46 19.33
CA LEU A 696 -0.18 36.29 18.44
C LEU A 696 0.00 34.96 19.21
N ALA A 697 1.01 34.86 20.08
CA ALA A 697 1.24 33.65 20.88
C ALA A 697 0.11 33.39 21.89
N GLU A 698 -0.43 34.44 22.53
CA GLU A 698 -1.59 34.35 23.42
C GLU A 698 -2.84 33.89 22.66
N MET A 699 -3.11 34.45 21.47
CA MET A 699 -4.20 33.98 20.62
C MET A 699 -4.07 32.50 20.25
N LEU A 700 -2.88 32.06 19.80
CA LEU A 700 -2.62 30.65 19.48
C LEU A 700 -2.78 29.70 20.67
N SER A 701 -2.48 30.17 21.90
CA SER A 701 -2.65 29.37 23.11
C SER A 701 -4.11 29.22 23.57
N LEU A 702 -4.99 30.10 23.08
CA LEU A 702 -6.41 30.16 23.42
C LEU A 702 -7.30 29.55 22.33
N THR A 703 -6.78 29.35 21.12
CA THR A 703 -7.52 28.64 20.07
C THR A 703 -7.64 27.18 20.43
N GLU A 704 -8.87 26.75 20.75
CA GLU A 704 -9.22 25.33 20.83
C GLU A 704 -9.25 24.75 19.41
N ASP A 705 -8.73 23.54 19.24
CA ASP A 705 -8.90 22.81 17.99
C ASP A 705 -10.40 22.51 17.80
N SER A 706 -10.85 22.47 16.55
CA SER A 706 -12.23 22.13 16.17
C SER A 706 -12.72 20.76 16.63
N ARG A 707 -11.87 19.97 17.32
CA ARG A 707 -12.16 18.67 17.93
C ARG A 707 -12.24 18.71 19.46
N GLY A 708 -12.15 19.88 20.10
CA GLY A 708 -12.38 20.05 21.54
C GLY A 708 -11.31 19.42 22.46
N SER A 709 -10.13 19.08 21.93
CA SER A 709 -8.99 18.57 22.70
C SER A 709 -7.81 19.54 22.66
N GLY A 710 -7.07 19.60 23.77
CA GLY A 710 -6.28 20.72 24.27
C GLY A 710 -5.30 21.40 23.31
N GLY A 711 -5.31 22.74 23.37
CA GLY A 711 -4.34 23.59 22.69
C GLY A 711 -2.92 23.47 23.24
N TRP A 712 -2.00 24.27 22.69
CA TRP A 712 -0.58 24.25 23.09
C TRP A 712 -0.32 25.13 24.33
N ALA A 713 0.74 24.79 25.07
CA ALA A 713 1.25 25.64 26.13
C ALA A 713 1.79 26.96 25.55
N ILE A 714 1.69 28.07 26.29
CA ILE A 714 2.11 29.40 25.81
C ILE A 714 3.59 29.43 25.43
N GLU A 715 4.41 28.61 26.08
CA GLU A 715 5.83 28.42 25.82
C GLU A 715 6.10 27.87 24.43
N TRP A 716 5.28 26.90 23.98
CA TRP A 716 5.33 26.35 22.63
C TRP A 716 4.86 27.37 21.61
N CYS A 717 3.73 28.06 21.85
CA CYS A 717 3.25 29.12 20.97
C CYS A 717 4.28 30.24 20.81
N THR A 718 4.96 30.59 21.90
CA THR A 718 6.02 31.59 21.92
C THR A 718 7.20 31.17 21.05
N LYS A 719 7.67 29.93 21.19
CA LYS A 719 8.76 29.37 20.37
C LYS A 719 8.38 29.30 18.89
N ALA A 720 7.14 28.92 18.57
CA ALA A 720 6.63 28.84 17.20
C ALA A 720 6.58 30.20 16.52
N VAL A 721 6.07 31.22 17.21
CA VAL A 721 6.04 32.59 16.68
C VAL A 721 7.46 33.13 16.51
N GLU A 722 8.38 32.81 17.41
CA GLU A 722 9.77 33.25 17.27
C GLU A 722 10.51 32.58 16.10
N SER A 723 10.30 31.27 15.87
CA SER A 723 10.95 30.54 14.77
C SER A 723 10.46 31.00 13.39
N VAL A 724 9.18 31.32 13.27
CA VAL A 724 8.53 31.68 12.00
C VAL A 724 8.65 33.18 11.68
N ALA A 725 8.90 34.04 12.68
CA ALA A 725 8.83 35.49 12.52
C ALA A 725 9.83 36.12 11.53
N LEU A 726 10.82 35.39 11.01
CA LEU A 726 11.71 35.87 9.95
C LEU A 726 11.21 35.52 8.54
N GLU A 727 10.33 34.52 8.42
CA GLU A 727 9.85 33.97 7.14
C GLU A 727 8.43 34.41 6.80
N ALA A 728 7.69 34.99 7.75
CA ALA A 728 6.32 35.44 7.56
C ALA A 728 6.25 36.87 7.02
N THR A 729 5.35 37.12 6.07
CA THR A 729 5.15 38.47 5.48
C THR A 729 4.16 39.30 6.29
N ASP A 730 3.10 38.67 6.81
CA ASP A 730 1.99 39.32 7.52
C ASP A 730 1.62 38.59 8.82
N GLU A 731 0.77 39.23 9.66
CA GLU A 731 0.32 38.65 10.94
C GLU A 731 -0.48 37.36 10.77
N LEU A 732 -1.33 37.27 9.75
CA LEU A 732 -2.11 36.06 9.45
C LEU A 732 -1.22 34.91 8.96
N ASP A 733 -0.23 35.21 8.11
CA ASP A 733 0.76 34.24 7.63
C ASP A 733 1.62 33.71 8.80
N THR A 734 1.98 34.58 9.73
CA THR A 734 2.69 34.21 10.97
C THR A 734 1.88 33.20 11.80
N VAL A 735 0.58 33.43 11.95
CA VAL A 735 -0.31 32.52 12.71
C VAL A 735 -0.42 31.15 12.04
N ASN A 736 -0.58 31.11 10.72
CA ASN A 736 -0.74 29.86 9.98
C ASN A 736 0.55 29.03 10.01
N LYS A 737 1.70 29.63 9.67
CA LYS A 737 3.00 28.96 9.73
C LYS A 737 3.38 28.55 11.16
N ALA A 738 3.03 29.35 12.17
CA ALA A 738 3.24 28.97 13.57
C ALA A 738 2.37 27.77 13.97
N ARG A 739 1.14 27.65 13.48
CA ARG A 739 0.29 26.47 13.69
C ARG A 739 0.90 25.22 13.04
N GLU A 740 1.34 25.30 11.79
CA GLU A 740 2.01 24.19 11.11
C GLU A 740 3.29 23.75 11.85
N TRP A 741 4.05 24.72 12.37
CA TRP A 741 5.22 24.44 13.20
C TRP A 741 4.84 23.73 14.51
N LEU A 742 3.75 24.15 15.17
CA LEU A 742 3.25 23.54 16.40
C LEU A 742 2.75 22.11 16.19
N GLU A 743 2.13 21.80 15.05
CA GLU A 743 1.71 20.43 14.72
C GLU A 743 2.93 19.51 14.53
N LYS A 744 4.00 20.03 13.91
CA LYS A 744 5.24 19.28 13.65
C LYS A 744 6.10 19.10 14.91
N PHE A 745 6.22 20.11 15.75
CA PHE A 745 7.21 20.15 16.83
C PHE A 745 6.65 20.40 18.24
N GLY A 746 5.44 20.93 18.36
CA GLY A 746 4.83 21.27 19.64
C GLY A 746 4.15 20.09 20.31
N VAL A 747 4.09 20.12 21.64
CA VAL A 747 3.34 19.15 22.46
C VAL A 747 2.06 19.82 22.95
N LYS A 748 0.92 19.17 22.73
CA LYS A 748 -0.38 19.63 23.22
C LYS A 748 -0.49 19.43 24.72
N ARG A 749 -1.35 20.19 25.41
CA ARG A 749 -1.49 20.09 26.87
C ARG A 749 -1.98 18.72 27.35
N ASP A 750 -2.70 17.99 26.49
CA ASP A 750 -3.30 16.70 26.79
C ASP A 750 -2.44 15.51 26.29
N GLU A 751 -1.29 15.79 25.64
CA GLU A 751 -0.30 14.80 25.16
C GLU A 751 0.92 14.72 26.06
#